data_AF-A0A8C3D539-F1
#
_entry.id   AF-A0A8C3D539-F1
#
_cell.length_a   1.000
_cell.length_b   1.000
_cell.length_c   1.000
_cell.angle_alpha   90.00
_cell.angle_beta   90.00
_cell.angle_gamma   90.00
#
_symmetry.space_group_name_H-M   'P 1'
#
loop_
_entity.id
_entity.type
_entity.pdbx_description
1 polymer ?
#
loop_
_entity_poly.entity_id
_entity_poly.type
_entity_poly.pdbx_seq_one_letter_code
_entity_poly.pdbx_strand_id
1 'polypeptide(L)'
;MGRRERLLRSDLQRAGEQLESFKTRVMQVCSPSAAGSTGESVTEQQVIEKVRQISDENQQSHEREKSLQKELSSRLAQEKEVSANIEVFKNSLQKLQACLRSPCSSASLRGELGQLEVLCLDPSVSAVRAAVVDMARGPLSWLEGVEQLLDSAGMDLSTSGKGLLAALGSLSEKSQEMAQRNQMLQEQLEKLQELQAELLQEHTKELEAKHEQDLQIKIQQIILEKDKESKEILESAVTEEKDKCKKSVEEKQKKIQELESHLRSMAEATAKKAEEQELTEGKLGEALHELKEIAAREAVLQQQVLQQDEQLRAVQEENELQRQKLHEEVAGYREQSKQHSLTILALEDRLLEAAEQQKMLEEEKAALVGKMEGLQCDAHRSASGAWLGICPAMESHVCLRKLQEELAVAQGMLLEKKALISRLTRELSETKARMSDMRGELSEEQKVELEHSQRQLKHREWELNQLRGKLSEMSSLVEEKDQALKAAAEELSQAQTHCQVLRDASQQTVENPEDAPRTPVQAAEASQGEPPSDLAELGAKCRGLRHEETIQRQKEGLAELRERVKMLEKRQCSGAVKSYSEQLVARMKDLAEKIVQQRGLEMEPAPVLGEKLRAGKVPDHVPNGGLFRITNSTASLEMAEATVFGEKMYLDVIGALGSLMEMKELSGMQPLQHLPQEKRAEVGLQRQKALELLYKKIRNLQIRLERKEEMLKGCEGSVEQLRQNQASLRRCQEEMSNLEDEAHRVAEEKALLQEALERTQLQLEQEKRLRRAAKRRKPGATKPLCSGKPKAKERVADAVKSGRS
;
A
#
# COMPACT_ATOMS: atom_id res chain seq x y z
N MET A 1 -163.28 -74.77 91.79
CA MET A 1 -161.82 -74.67 92.00
C MET A 1 -161.00 -75.47 90.99
N GLY A 2 -160.98 -76.82 91.03
CA GLY A 2 -160.02 -77.69 90.32
C GLY A 2 -160.00 -77.76 88.76
N ARG A 3 -160.20 -76.64 88.05
CA ARG A 3 -159.82 -76.47 86.62
C ARG A 3 -158.66 -75.48 86.45
N ARG A 4 -158.71 -74.30 87.07
CA ARG A 4 -157.62 -73.28 86.97
C ARG A 4 -156.27 -73.81 87.44
N GLU A 5 -156.27 -74.56 88.54
CA GLU A 5 -155.08 -75.18 89.15
C GLU A 5 -154.41 -76.22 88.24
N ARG A 6 -155.18 -76.97 87.46
CA ARG A 6 -154.63 -77.91 86.46
C ARG A 6 -154.01 -77.18 85.27
N LEU A 7 -154.58 -76.05 84.85
CA LEU A 7 -154.03 -75.24 83.77
C LEU A 7 -152.71 -74.57 84.18
N LEU A 8 -152.67 -74.00 85.39
CA LEU A 8 -151.42 -73.46 85.98
C LEU A 8 -150.35 -74.55 86.15
N ARG A 9 -150.72 -75.79 86.50
CA ARG A 9 -149.77 -76.92 86.51
C ARG A 9 -149.26 -77.29 85.10
N SER A 10 -150.13 -77.34 84.08
CA SER A 10 -149.67 -77.63 82.71
C SER A 10 -148.80 -76.52 82.14
N ASP A 11 -149.07 -75.26 82.48
CA ASP A 11 -148.29 -74.12 82.01
C ASP A 11 -146.94 -74.03 82.74
N LEU A 12 -146.89 -74.29 84.06
CA LEU A 12 -145.63 -74.46 84.79
C LEU A 12 -144.81 -75.64 84.27
N GLN A 13 -145.45 -76.78 83.99
CA GLN A 13 -144.76 -77.95 83.46
C GLN A 13 -144.19 -77.66 82.06
N ARG A 14 -144.98 -77.04 81.16
CA ARG A 14 -144.50 -76.60 79.84
C ARG A 14 -143.38 -75.57 79.93
N ALA A 15 -143.44 -74.64 80.88
CA ALA A 15 -142.37 -73.67 81.12
C ALA A 15 -141.09 -74.36 81.64
N GLY A 16 -141.22 -75.38 82.49
CA GLY A 16 -140.10 -76.23 82.93
C GLY A 16 -139.48 -77.04 81.79
N GLU A 17 -140.31 -77.66 80.95
CA GLU A 17 -139.88 -78.38 79.74
C GLU A 17 -139.18 -77.43 78.74
N GLN A 18 -139.69 -76.20 78.56
CA GLN A 18 -139.04 -75.18 77.75
C GLN A 18 -137.71 -74.72 78.36
N LEU A 19 -137.64 -74.48 79.68
CA LEU A 19 -136.43 -74.07 80.39
C LEU A 19 -135.33 -75.14 80.30
N GLU A 20 -135.66 -76.42 80.53
CA GLU A 20 -134.69 -77.52 80.39
C GLU A 20 -134.31 -77.76 78.92
N SER A 21 -135.20 -77.53 77.94
CA SER A 21 -134.82 -77.54 76.52
C SER A 21 -133.84 -76.41 76.16
N PHE A 22 -134.04 -75.22 76.73
CA PHE A 22 -133.16 -74.07 76.55
C PHE A 22 -131.80 -74.32 77.21
N LYS A 23 -131.79 -74.74 78.47
CA LYS A 23 -130.59 -75.16 79.22
C LYS A 23 -129.81 -76.25 78.50
N THR A 24 -130.48 -77.30 78.01
CA THR A 24 -129.85 -78.35 77.18
C THR A 24 -129.20 -77.77 75.92
N ARG A 25 -129.88 -76.84 75.25
CA ARG A 25 -129.37 -76.20 74.02
C ARG A 25 -128.21 -75.24 74.28
N VAL A 26 -128.22 -74.51 75.40
CA VAL A 26 -127.10 -73.68 75.86
C VAL A 26 -125.91 -74.56 76.23
N MET A 27 -126.11 -75.65 76.98
CA MET A 27 -125.04 -76.62 77.28
C MET A 27 -124.42 -77.19 75.99
N GLN A 28 -125.22 -77.58 75.00
CA GLN A 28 -124.72 -78.05 73.70
C GLN A 28 -123.88 -77.01 72.95
N VAL A 29 -124.28 -75.73 72.96
CA VAL A 29 -123.55 -74.64 72.28
C VAL A 29 -122.30 -74.20 73.05
N CYS A 30 -122.31 -74.28 74.38
CA CYS A 30 -121.17 -73.92 75.24
C CYS A 30 -120.18 -75.07 75.49
N SER A 31 -120.52 -76.32 75.15
CA SER A 31 -119.61 -77.47 75.20
C SER A 31 -119.68 -78.37 73.95
N PRO A 32 -119.37 -77.83 72.75
CA PRO A 32 -119.26 -78.62 71.53
C PRO A 32 -117.98 -79.47 71.55
N SER A 33 -118.15 -80.77 71.82
CA SER A 33 -117.11 -81.82 71.89
C SER A 33 -116.26 -81.87 73.16
N ALA A 34 -116.58 -82.86 74.01
CA ALA A 34 -115.68 -83.45 75.00
C ALA A 34 -115.57 -84.96 74.72
N ALA A 35 -114.96 -85.31 73.58
CA ALA A 35 -114.83 -86.70 73.13
C ALA A 35 -113.77 -87.48 73.95
N GLY A 36 -114.17 -87.97 75.13
CA GLY A 36 -113.47 -89.07 75.80
C GLY A 36 -112.70 -88.75 77.09
N SER A 37 -113.37 -88.23 78.12
CA SER A 37 -112.96 -88.46 79.51
C SER A 37 -114.13 -88.44 80.51
N THR A 38 -114.15 -89.45 81.38
CA THR A 38 -114.82 -89.51 82.70
C THR A 38 -115.91 -88.48 83.03
N GLY A 39 -117.16 -88.80 82.69
CA GLY A 39 -118.27 -88.95 83.65
C GLY A 39 -118.81 -87.75 84.45
N GLU A 40 -118.17 -86.59 84.45
CA GLU A 40 -118.66 -85.40 85.16
C GLU A 40 -119.63 -84.60 84.26
N SER A 41 -120.85 -84.39 84.74
CA SER A 41 -121.81 -83.50 84.09
C SER A 41 -121.33 -82.05 84.21
N VAL A 42 -121.08 -81.39 83.08
CA VAL A 42 -120.71 -79.97 83.03
C VAL A 42 -121.72 -79.16 83.83
N THR A 43 -121.23 -78.44 84.84
CA THR A 43 -122.09 -77.70 85.77
C THR A 43 -122.50 -76.36 85.16
N GLU A 44 -123.66 -75.85 85.57
CA GLU A 44 -124.18 -74.54 85.13
C GLU A 44 -123.15 -73.42 85.40
N GLN A 45 -122.37 -73.53 86.49
CA GLN A 45 -121.27 -72.63 86.83
C GLN A 45 -120.15 -72.59 85.76
N GLN A 46 -119.78 -73.74 85.18
CA GLN A 46 -118.75 -73.82 84.13
C GLN A 46 -119.25 -73.23 82.80
N VAL A 47 -120.55 -73.38 82.50
CA VAL A 47 -121.20 -72.74 81.35
C VAL A 47 -121.20 -71.21 81.52
N ILE A 48 -121.57 -70.72 82.71
CA ILE A 48 -121.54 -69.28 83.04
C ILE A 48 -120.12 -68.72 82.88
N GLU A 49 -119.10 -69.40 83.40
CA GLU A 49 -117.70 -68.94 83.28
C GLU A 49 -117.19 -68.98 81.83
N LYS A 50 -117.64 -69.94 81.01
CA LYS A 50 -117.34 -69.96 79.57
C LYS A 50 -118.04 -68.86 78.79
N VAL A 51 -119.29 -68.53 79.12
CA VAL A 51 -119.98 -67.36 78.56
C VAL A 51 -119.30 -66.06 78.99
N ARG A 52 -118.82 -65.99 80.25
CA ARG A 52 -118.03 -64.85 80.76
C ARG A 52 -116.71 -64.70 79.99
N GLN A 53 -115.95 -65.78 79.82
CA GLN A 53 -114.74 -65.79 78.98
C GLN A 53 -115.01 -65.32 77.55
N ILE A 54 -116.06 -65.84 76.90
CA ILE A 54 -116.44 -65.43 75.53
C ILE A 54 -116.86 -63.95 75.49
N SER A 55 -117.47 -63.42 76.55
CA SER A 55 -117.79 -61.99 76.66
C SER A 55 -116.53 -61.13 76.80
N ASP A 56 -115.59 -61.53 77.65
CA ASP A 56 -114.30 -60.85 77.83
C ASP A 56 -113.47 -60.87 76.53
N GLU A 57 -113.43 -62.01 75.83
CA GLU A 57 -112.73 -62.18 74.55
C GLU A 57 -113.37 -61.34 73.43
N ASN A 58 -114.71 -61.27 73.36
CA ASN A 58 -115.41 -60.39 72.43
C ASN A 58 -115.17 -58.91 72.73
N GLN A 59 -115.19 -58.51 74.00
CA GLN A 59 -114.86 -57.14 74.42
C GLN A 59 -113.42 -56.78 74.02
N GLN A 60 -112.45 -57.65 74.31
CA GLN A 60 -111.06 -57.45 73.92
C GLN A 60 -110.87 -57.44 72.39
N SER A 61 -111.62 -58.26 71.65
CA SER A 61 -111.62 -58.26 70.19
C SER A 61 -112.14 -56.94 69.62
N HIS A 62 -113.23 -56.40 70.19
CA HIS A 62 -113.82 -55.12 69.77
C HIS A 62 -112.95 -53.91 70.18
N GLU A 63 -112.16 -54.03 71.25
CA GLU A 63 -111.12 -53.04 71.61
C GLU A 63 -109.92 -53.08 70.65
N ARG A 64 -109.46 -54.28 70.26
CA ARG A 64 -108.44 -54.46 69.21
C ARG A 64 -108.91 -53.91 67.86
N GLU A 65 -110.16 -54.19 67.47
CA GLU A 65 -110.81 -53.65 66.28
C GLU A 65 -110.79 -52.12 66.29
N LYS A 66 -111.22 -51.48 67.39
CA LYS A 66 -111.15 -50.02 67.56
C LYS A 66 -109.72 -49.48 67.50
N SER A 67 -108.73 -50.22 67.99
CA SER A 67 -107.32 -49.83 67.90
C SER A 67 -106.82 -49.87 66.45
N LEU A 68 -107.10 -50.96 65.73
CA LEU A 68 -106.74 -51.12 64.32
C LEU A 68 -107.47 -50.11 63.43
N GLN A 69 -108.75 -49.82 63.70
CA GLN A 69 -109.52 -48.82 62.96
C GLN A 69 -108.96 -47.39 63.16
N LYS A 70 -108.48 -47.07 64.36
CA LYS A 70 -107.72 -45.83 64.63
C LYS A 70 -106.40 -45.80 63.89
N GLU A 71 -105.62 -46.88 63.94
CA GLU A 71 -104.33 -46.97 63.24
C GLU A 71 -104.51 -46.81 61.72
N LEU A 72 -105.48 -47.52 61.13
CA LEU A 72 -105.84 -47.39 59.71
C LEU A 72 -106.28 -45.96 59.36
N SER A 73 -107.07 -45.30 60.21
CA SER A 73 -107.46 -43.90 59.98
C SER A 73 -106.27 -42.93 60.07
N SER A 74 -105.29 -43.19 60.94
CA SER A 74 -104.06 -42.41 61.06
C SER A 74 -103.12 -42.64 59.87
N ARG A 75 -102.94 -43.90 59.44
CA ARG A 75 -102.16 -44.25 58.25
C ARG A 75 -102.77 -43.63 56.99
N LEU A 76 -104.10 -43.69 56.84
CA LEU A 76 -104.81 -43.08 55.72
C LEU A 76 -104.77 -41.54 55.74
N ALA A 77 -104.65 -40.91 56.91
CA ALA A 77 -104.41 -39.47 57.01
C ALA A 77 -102.97 -39.12 56.56
N GLN A 78 -101.97 -39.84 57.06
CA GLN A 78 -100.57 -39.67 56.68
C GLN A 78 -100.33 -39.94 55.18
N GLU A 79 -100.97 -40.98 54.61
CA GLU A 79 -100.88 -41.29 53.18
C GLU A 79 -101.44 -40.16 52.31
N LYS A 80 -102.53 -39.51 52.75
CA LYS A 80 -103.09 -38.32 52.07
C LYS A 80 -102.18 -37.10 52.17
N GLU A 81 -101.53 -36.90 53.31
CA GLU A 81 -100.54 -35.83 53.51
C GLU A 81 -99.31 -36.04 52.61
N VAL A 82 -98.75 -37.25 52.59
CA VAL A 82 -97.65 -37.63 51.69
C VAL A 82 -98.07 -37.48 50.22
N SER A 83 -99.29 -37.89 49.85
CA SER A 83 -99.82 -37.71 48.49
C SER A 83 -99.97 -36.24 48.10
N ALA A 84 -100.37 -35.36 49.02
CA ALA A 84 -100.45 -33.92 48.77
C ALA A 84 -99.05 -33.31 48.60
N ASN A 85 -98.10 -33.69 49.47
CA ASN A 85 -96.70 -33.28 49.37
C ASN A 85 -96.05 -33.71 48.05
N ILE A 86 -96.33 -34.92 47.57
CA ILE A 86 -95.87 -35.43 46.26
C ILE A 86 -96.42 -34.58 45.11
N GLU A 87 -97.71 -34.22 45.11
CA GLU A 87 -98.31 -33.44 44.03
C GLU A 87 -97.79 -31.98 44.02
N VAL A 88 -97.57 -31.38 45.19
CA VAL A 88 -96.91 -30.06 45.31
C VAL A 88 -95.47 -30.11 44.80
N PHE A 89 -94.69 -31.12 45.20
CA PHE A 89 -93.32 -31.31 44.74
C PHE A 89 -93.25 -31.49 43.21
N LYS A 90 -94.09 -32.38 42.66
CA LYS A 90 -94.26 -32.62 41.22
C LYS A 90 -94.58 -31.35 40.43
N ASN A 91 -95.46 -30.48 40.93
CA ASN A 91 -95.79 -29.21 40.26
C ASN A 91 -94.59 -28.25 40.23
N SER A 92 -93.81 -28.17 41.31
CA SER A 92 -92.57 -27.37 41.33
C SER A 92 -91.46 -27.98 40.45
N LEU A 93 -91.35 -29.31 40.38
CA LEU A 93 -90.47 -30.00 39.42
C LEU A 93 -90.85 -29.69 37.96
N GLN A 94 -92.15 -29.58 37.64
CA GLN A 94 -92.60 -29.20 36.30
C GLN A 94 -92.20 -27.77 35.94
N LYS A 95 -92.27 -26.81 36.89
CA LYS A 95 -91.76 -25.44 36.66
C LYS A 95 -90.24 -25.43 36.40
N LEU A 96 -89.46 -26.12 37.24
CA LEU A 96 -88.00 -26.22 37.07
C LEU A 96 -87.64 -26.87 35.71
N GLN A 97 -88.37 -27.91 35.31
CA GLN A 97 -88.22 -28.55 34.00
C GLN A 97 -88.62 -27.62 32.83
N ALA A 98 -89.64 -26.78 33.00
CA ALA A 98 -90.03 -25.79 32.00
C ALA A 98 -88.96 -24.70 31.85
N CYS A 99 -88.42 -24.21 32.97
CA CYS A 99 -87.31 -23.26 33.02
C CYS A 99 -86.10 -23.80 32.24
N LEU A 100 -85.61 -24.99 32.60
CA LEU A 100 -84.46 -25.67 31.96
C LEU A 100 -84.68 -26.08 30.49
N ARG A 101 -85.93 -26.13 30.00
CA ARG A 101 -86.24 -26.37 28.57
C ARG A 101 -86.37 -25.09 27.75
N SER A 102 -86.47 -23.94 28.42
CA SER A 102 -86.54 -22.61 27.80
C SER A 102 -85.17 -21.92 27.82
N PRO A 103 -84.96 -20.84 27.05
CA PRO A 103 -83.83 -19.94 27.24
C PRO A 103 -83.98 -19.18 28.57
N CYS A 104 -83.59 -19.81 29.67
CA CYS A 104 -83.62 -19.22 31.02
C CYS A 104 -82.34 -18.43 31.31
N SER A 105 -82.48 -17.33 32.06
CA SER A 105 -81.36 -16.63 32.69
C SER A 105 -81.01 -17.23 34.06
N SER A 106 -79.83 -16.92 34.59
CA SER A 106 -79.41 -17.39 35.92
C SER A 106 -80.43 -17.05 37.00
N ALA A 107 -80.89 -15.80 37.05
CA ALA A 107 -81.90 -15.30 37.98
C ALA A 107 -83.22 -16.09 37.88
N SER A 108 -83.60 -16.52 36.67
CA SER A 108 -84.82 -17.31 36.44
C SER A 108 -84.68 -18.72 37.02
N LEU A 109 -83.58 -19.41 36.70
CA LEU A 109 -83.30 -20.75 37.18
C LEU A 109 -83.08 -20.77 38.71
N ARG A 110 -82.33 -19.80 39.24
CA ARG A 110 -82.12 -19.55 40.68
C ARG A 110 -83.42 -19.29 41.43
N GLY A 111 -84.37 -18.58 40.82
CA GLY A 111 -85.70 -18.30 41.40
C GLY A 111 -86.58 -19.56 41.52
N GLU A 112 -86.57 -20.45 40.53
CA GLU A 112 -87.29 -21.73 40.59
C GLU A 112 -86.57 -22.75 41.50
N LEU A 113 -85.23 -22.76 41.54
CA LEU A 113 -84.44 -23.53 42.50
C LEU A 113 -84.75 -23.11 43.95
N GLY A 114 -84.75 -21.80 44.24
CA GLY A 114 -85.08 -21.28 45.56
C GLY A 114 -86.51 -21.62 46.01
N GLN A 115 -87.48 -21.60 45.08
CA GLN A 115 -88.84 -22.08 45.34
C GLN A 115 -88.84 -23.58 45.72
N LEU A 116 -88.08 -24.43 45.02
CA LEU A 116 -87.97 -25.86 45.31
C LEU A 116 -87.28 -26.14 46.65
N GLU A 117 -86.25 -25.37 46.99
CA GLU A 117 -85.48 -25.48 48.25
C GLU A 117 -86.29 -25.12 49.50
N VAL A 118 -87.29 -24.23 49.37
CA VAL A 118 -88.14 -23.77 50.47
C VAL A 118 -89.34 -24.69 50.74
N LEU A 119 -89.66 -25.64 49.85
CA LEU A 119 -90.80 -26.56 50.06
C LEU A 119 -90.60 -27.47 51.27
N CYS A 120 -91.44 -27.31 52.30
CA CYS A 120 -91.61 -28.29 53.36
C CYS A 120 -92.29 -29.54 52.78
N LEU A 121 -91.62 -30.70 52.85
CA LEU A 121 -92.13 -31.99 52.40
C LEU A 121 -91.88 -33.05 53.47
N ASP A 122 -92.68 -34.13 53.43
CA ASP A 122 -92.44 -35.34 54.24
C ASP A 122 -90.99 -35.87 54.06
N PRO A 123 -90.34 -36.40 55.12
CA PRO A 123 -88.98 -36.93 55.05
C PRO A 123 -88.73 -37.94 53.91
N SER A 124 -89.74 -38.74 53.55
CA SER A 124 -89.69 -39.73 52.47
C SER A 124 -89.47 -39.12 51.09
N VAL A 125 -89.88 -37.85 50.90
CA VAL A 125 -89.76 -37.10 49.63
C VAL A 125 -88.61 -36.08 49.68
N SER A 126 -88.29 -35.59 50.88
CA SER A 126 -87.25 -34.56 51.09
C SER A 126 -85.86 -34.95 50.56
N ALA A 127 -85.49 -36.24 50.63
CA ALA A 127 -84.24 -36.74 50.03
C ALA A 127 -84.20 -36.60 48.50
N VAL A 128 -85.34 -36.81 47.81
CA VAL A 128 -85.46 -36.64 46.36
C VAL A 128 -85.39 -35.16 45.98
N ARG A 129 -86.02 -34.29 46.79
CA ARG A 129 -85.94 -32.83 46.65
C ARG A 129 -84.49 -32.33 46.73
N ALA A 130 -83.71 -32.79 47.71
CA ALA A 130 -82.30 -32.44 47.83
C ALA A 130 -81.48 -32.89 46.61
N ALA A 131 -81.62 -34.14 46.17
CA ALA A 131 -80.91 -34.64 44.99
C ALA A 131 -81.23 -33.85 43.71
N VAL A 132 -82.48 -33.43 43.50
CA VAL A 132 -82.84 -32.58 42.34
C VAL A 132 -82.25 -31.17 42.45
N VAL A 133 -82.24 -30.59 43.66
CA VAL A 133 -81.61 -29.29 43.92
C VAL A 133 -80.13 -29.34 43.59
N ASP A 134 -79.40 -30.34 44.07
CA ASP A 134 -77.96 -30.49 43.83
C ASP A 134 -77.65 -30.73 42.34
N MET A 135 -78.47 -31.53 41.65
CA MET A 135 -78.35 -31.72 40.20
C MET A 135 -78.60 -30.43 39.39
N ALA A 136 -79.50 -29.55 39.84
CA ALA A 136 -79.80 -28.28 39.15
C ALA A 136 -78.82 -27.14 39.48
N ARG A 137 -78.12 -27.21 40.62
CA ARG A 137 -77.07 -26.24 41.00
C ARG A 137 -75.87 -26.27 40.06
N GLY A 138 -75.53 -27.43 39.48
CA GLY A 138 -74.50 -27.55 38.43
C GLY A 138 -74.78 -26.67 37.22
N PRO A 139 -75.88 -26.91 36.46
CA PRO A 139 -76.31 -26.06 35.34
C PRO A 139 -76.43 -24.57 35.69
N LEU A 140 -76.91 -24.22 36.90
CA LEU A 140 -76.98 -22.83 37.33
C LEU A 140 -75.60 -22.18 37.39
N SER A 141 -74.60 -22.83 38.01
CA SER A 141 -73.24 -22.29 38.13
C SER A 141 -72.53 -22.11 36.78
N TRP A 142 -72.79 -23.01 35.82
CA TRP A 142 -72.30 -22.86 34.44
C TRP A 142 -72.93 -21.65 33.74
N LEU A 143 -74.24 -21.48 33.89
CA LEU A 143 -74.97 -20.40 33.23
C LEU A 143 -74.60 -19.04 33.81
N GLU A 144 -74.41 -18.95 35.13
CA GLU A 144 -73.87 -17.76 35.81
C GLU A 144 -72.44 -17.41 35.36
N GLY A 145 -71.56 -18.41 35.19
CA GLY A 145 -70.22 -18.19 34.66
C GLY A 145 -70.21 -17.67 33.22
N VAL A 146 -71.10 -18.17 32.36
CA VAL A 146 -71.21 -17.68 30.97
C VAL A 146 -71.84 -16.30 30.90
N GLU A 147 -72.86 -16.00 31.71
CA GLU A 147 -73.44 -14.66 31.80
C GLU A 147 -72.39 -13.63 32.29
N GLN A 148 -71.59 -13.97 33.30
CA GLN A 148 -70.50 -13.10 33.79
C GLN A 148 -69.39 -12.89 32.75
N LEU A 149 -69.01 -13.93 32.00
CA LEU A 149 -68.01 -13.79 30.92
C LEU A 149 -68.52 -12.89 29.78
N LEU A 150 -69.80 -13.00 29.43
CA LEU A 150 -70.43 -12.13 28.42
C LEU A 150 -70.50 -10.67 28.89
N ASP A 151 -70.87 -10.43 30.15
CA ASP A 151 -70.85 -9.09 30.75
C ASP A 151 -69.43 -8.48 30.73
N SER A 152 -68.41 -9.28 31.07
CA SER A 152 -66.99 -8.86 30.97
C SER A 152 -66.52 -8.57 29.54
N ALA A 153 -67.19 -9.13 28.53
CA ALA A 153 -66.98 -8.82 27.11
C ALA A 153 -67.84 -7.63 26.61
N GLY A 154 -68.50 -6.90 27.51
CA GLY A 154 -69.38 -5.77 27.18
C GLY A 154 -70.70 -6.17 26.51
N MET A 155 -71.17 -7.40 26.76
CA MET A 155 -72.39 -7.96 26.15
C MET A 155 -73.54 -8.00 27.18
N ASP A 156 -74.21 -6.86 27.37
CA ASP A 156 -75.33 -6.74 28.32
C ASP A 156 -76.49 -7.70 27.99
N LEU A 157 -76.67 -8.68 28.87
CA LEU A 157 -77.72 -9.69 28.83
C LEU A 157 -79.05 -9.20 29.45
N SER A 158 -79.02 -8.12 30.24
CA SER A 158 -80.19 -7.64 30.98
C SER A 158 -81.15 -6.82 30.11
N THR A 159 -80.65 -6.08 29.12
CA THR A 159 -81.48 -5.38 28.13
C THR A 159 -81.83 -6.23 26.92
N SER A 160 -80.99 -7.21 26.56
CA SER A 160 -81.20 -8.09 25.41
C SER A 160 -82.11 -9.28 25.75
N GLY A 161 -83.43 -9.04 25.74
CA GLY A 161 -84.49 -10.06 25.94
C GLY A 161 -84.55 -11.20 24.90
N LYS A 162 -83.46 -11.43 24.16
CA LYS A 162 -83.21 -12.54 23.23
C LYS A 162 -82.37 -13.67 23.86
N GLY A 163 -81.78 -13.43 25.04
CA GLY A 163 -81.07 -14.43 25.84
C GLY A 163 -79.66 -14.80 25.34
N LEU A 164 -79.04 -15.71 26.10
CA LEU A 164 -77.62 -16.08 26.00
C LEU A 164 -77.15 -16.51 24.61
N LEU A 165 -77.97 -17.24 23.84
CA LEU A 165 -77.63 -17.65 22.46
C LEU A 165 -77.48 -16.45 21.50
N ALA A 166 -78.29 -15.40 21.67
CA ALA A 166 -78.19 -14.19 20.85
C ALA A 166 -76.97 -13.33 21.23
N ALA A 167 -76.58 -13.32 22.51
CA ALA A 167 -75.36 -12.67 22.97
C ALA A 167 -74.11 -13.36 22.40
N LEU A 168 -74.05 -14.70 22.45
CA LEU A 168 -72.96 -15.48 21.83
C LEU A 168 -72.90 -15.29 20.30
N GLY A 169 -74.06 -15.28 19.62
CA GLY A 169 -74.12 -15.01 18.18
C GLY A 169 -73.53 -13.64 17.82
N SER A 170 -73.97 -12.58 18.52
CA SER A 170 -73.45 -11.22 18.28
C SER A 170 -71.98 -11.06 18.68
N LEU A 171 -71.48 -11.81 19.67
CA LEU A 171 -70.04 -11.85 19.98
C LEU A 171 -69.24 -12.48 18.83
N SER A 172 -69.74 -13.57 18.25
CA SER A 172 -69.14 -14.22 17.08
C SER A 172 -69.10 -13.26 15.88
N GLU A 173 -70.21 -12.59 15.58
CA GLU A 173 -70.30 -11.58 14.51
C GLU A 173 -69.28 -10.45 14.71
N LYS A 174 -69.23 -9.84 15.90
CA LYS A 174 -68.25 -8.80 16.26
C LYS A 174 -66.80 -9.27 16.09
N SER A 175 -66.50 -10.52 16.49
CA SER A 175 -65.15 -11.09 16.35
C SER A 175 -64.75 -11.27 14.89
N GLN A 176 -65.69 -11.69 14.03
CA GLN A 176 -65.47 -11.83 12.59
C GLN A 176 -65.28 -10.48 11.90
N GLU A 177 -66.08 -9.47 12.24
CA GLU A 177 -65.87 -8.10 11.76
C GLU A 177 -64.52 -7.54 12.19
N MET A 178 -64.10 -7.79 13.44
CA MET A 178 -62.79 -7.34 13.95
C MET A 178 -61.64 -7.99 13.20
N ALA A 179 -61.71 -9.30 12.94
CA ALA A 179 -60.72 -10.02 12.14
C ALA A 179 -60.62 -9.45 10.71
N GLN A 180 -61.76 -9.16 10.07
CA GLN A 180 -61.80 -8.54 8.73
C GLN A 180 -61.24 -7.11 8.73
N ARG A 181 -61.53 -6.30 9.75
CA ARG A 181 -60.94 -4.96 9.91
C ARG A 181 -59.43 -5.03 10.11
N ASN A 182 -58.95 -5.96 10.92
CA ASN A 182 -57.52 -6.14 11.17
C ASN A 182 -56.78 -6.58 9.90
N GLN A 183 -57.32 -7.54 9.13
CA GLN A 183 -56.76 -7.92 7.83
C GLN A 183 -56.69 -6.72 6.88
N MET A 184 -57.77 -5.95 6.76
CA MET A 184 -57.83 -4.77 5.89
C MET A 184 -56.83 -3.68 6.31
N LEU A 185 -56.63 -3.44 7.61
CA LEU A 185 -55.62 -2.53 8.13
C LEU A 185 -54.20 -3.04 7.89
N GLN A 186 -53.95 -4.34 8.02
CA GLN A 186 -52.66 -4.95 7.70
C GLN A 186 -52.34 -4.82 6.21
N GLU A 187 -53.30 -5.12 5.34
CA GLU A 187 -53.22 -4.90 3.90
C GLU A 187 -53.02 -3.43 3.49
N GLN A 188 -53.41 -2.46 4.32
CA GLN A 188 -53.12 -1.04 4.11
C GLN A 188 -51.72 -0.67 4.60
N LEU A 189 -51.28 -1.23 5.72
CA LEU A 189 -49.96 -1.02 6.31
C LEU A 189 -48.85 -1.58 5.40
N GLU A 190 -49.05 -2.78 4.86
CA GLU A 190 -48.16 -3.41 3.86
C GLU A 190 -48.01 -2.51 2.62
N LYS A 191 -49.11 -2.03 2.03
CA LYS A 191 -49.09 -1.13 0.86
C LYS A 191 -48.43 0.23 1.15
N LEU A 192 -48.54 0.75 2.38
CA LEU A 192 -47.83 1.96 2.80
C LEU A 192 -46.33 1.71 2.98
N GLN A 193 -45.92 0.54 3.47
CA GLN A 193 -44.52 0.13 3.54
C GLN A 193 -43.90 -0.08 2.14
N GLU A 194 -44.64 -0.70 1.22
CA GLU A 194 -44.23 -0.84 -0.19
C GLU A 194 -43.99 0.54 -0.83
N LEU A 195 -44.97 1.45 -0.77
CA LEU A 195 -44.85 2.80 -1.32
C LEU A 195 -43.71 3.61 -0.65
N GLN A 196 -43.47 3.43 0.65
CA GLN A 196 -42.35 4.06 1.35
C GLN A 196 -41.00 3.48 0.88
N ALA A 197 -40.91 2.17 0.68
CA ALA A 197 -39.72 1.51 0.16
C ALA A 197 -39.42 1.93 -1.30
N GLU A 198 -40.43 2.01 -2.16
CA GLU A 198 -40.31 2.53 -3.52
C GLU A 198 -39.79 3.97 -3.54
N LEU A 199 -40.38 4.87 -2.75
CA LEU A 199 -39.96 6.28 -2.66
C LEU A 199 -38.51 6.43 -2.16
N LEU A 200 -38.11 5.63 -1.17
CA LEU A 200 -36.71 5.59 -0.70
C LEU A 200 -35.78 5.00 -1.76
N GLN A 201 -36.23 4.02 -2.55
CA GLN A 201 -35.46 3.45 -3.66
C GLN A 201 -35.30 4.44 -4.82
N GLU A 202 -36.28 5.30 -5.09
CA GLU A 202 -36.15 6.38 -6.08
C GLU A 202 -35.19 7.48 -5.61
N HIS A 203 -35.31 7.95 -4.36
CA HIS A 203 -34.39 8.97 -3.83
C HIS A 203 -32.94 8.49 -3.72
N THR A 204 -32.71 7.20 -3.40
CA THR A 204 -31.34 6.63 -3.41
C THR A 204 -30.75 6.61 -4.82
N LYS A 205 -31.49 6.11 -5.83
CA LYS A 205 -31.07 6.18 -7.25
C LYS A 205 -30.81 7.62 -7.71
N GLU A 206 -31.62 8.58 -7.28
CA GLU A 206 -31.48 10.00 -7.64
C GLU A 206 -30.19 10.60 -7.03
N LEU A 207 -29.84 10.23 -5.80
CA LEU A 207 -28.60 10.62 -5.14
C LEU A 207 -27.38 9.93 -5.75
N GLU A 208 -27.48 8.64 -6.07
CA GLU A 208 -26.43 7.89 -6.78
C GLU A 208 -26.11 8.52 -8.14
N ALA A 209 -27.14 8.84 -8.93
CA ALA A 209 -26.96 9.51 -10.23
C ALA A 209 -26.32 10.90 -10.10
N LYS A 210 -26.70 11.69 -9.09
CA LYS A 210 -26.05 12.99 -8.79
C LYS A 210 -24.59 12.82 -8.40
N HIS A 211 -24.27 11.85 -7.55
CA HIS A 211 -22.89 11.56 -7.15
C HIS A 211 -22.04 11.04 -8.32
N GLU A 212 -22.58 10.19 -9.19
CA GLU A 212 -21.90 9.73 -10.41
C GLU A 212 -21.63 10.92 -11.37
N GLN A 213 -22.61 11.80 -11.57
CA GLN A 213 -22.45 13.01 -12.37
C GLN A 213 -21.37 13.94 -11.80
N ASP A 214 -21.38 14.19 -10.48
CA ASP A 214 -20.37 14.99 -9.79
C ASP A 214 -18.96 14.40 -9.90
N LEU A 215 -18.83 13.07 -9.77
CA LEU A 215 -17.57 12.36 -9.98
C LEU A 215 -17.11 12.47 -11.44
N GLN A 216 -18.02 12.33 -12.40
CA GLN A 216 -17.70 12.45 -13.82
C GLN A 216 -17.25 13.87 -14.19
N ILE A 217 -17.87 14.91 -13.62
CA ILE A 217 -17.44 16.32 -13.76
C ILE A 217 -16.05 16.52 -13.13
N LYS A 218 -15.81 16.04 -11.91
CA LYS A 218 -14.50 16.12 -11.24
C LYS A 218 -13.40 15.41 -12.04
N ILE A 219 -13.70 14.24 -12.61
CA ILE A 219 -12.76 13.49 -13.48
C ILE A 219 -12.46 14.30 -14.76
N GLN A 220 -13.46 14.88 -15.42
CA GLN A 220 -13.27 15.72 -16.60
C GLN A 220 -12.43 16.98 -16.28
N GLN A 221 -12.69 17.63 -15.13
CA GLN A 221 -11.89 18.78 -14.69
C GLN A 221 -10.43 18.40 -14.44
N ILE A 222 -10.17 17.29 -13.72
CA ILE A 222 -8.81 16.80 -13.47
C ILE A 222 -8.09 16.46 -14.79
N ILE A 223 -8.79 15.88 -15.78
CA ILE A 223 -8.20 15.62 -17.11
C ILE A 223 -7.83 16.93 -17.78
N LEU A 224 -8.74 17.92 -17.84
CA LEU A 224 -8.47 19.22 -18.48
C LEU A 224 -7.33 20.00 -17.79
N GLU A 225 -7.24 19.94 -16.46
CA GLU A 225 -6.15 20.53 -15.69
C GLU A 225 -4.80 19.82 -15.98
N LYS A 226 -4.79 18.49 -16.05
CA LYS A 226 -3.57 17.71 -16.35
C LYS A 226 -3.15 17.78 -17.82
N ASP A 227 -4.08 17.94 -18.75
CA ASP A 227 -3.78 18.24 -20.16
C ASP A 227 -3.19 19.66 -20.31
N LYS A 228 -3.72 20.65 -19.57
CA LYS A 228 -3.17 22.01 -19.53
C LYS A 228 -1.76 22.04 -18.93
N GLU A 229 -1.55 21.41 -17.77
CA GLU A 229 -0.20 21.22 -17.19
C GLU A 229 0.73 20.55 -18.20
N SER A 230 0.32 19.43 -18.80
CA SER A 230 1.13 18.68 -19.76
C SER A 230 1.49 19.52 -20.99
N LYS A 231 0.58 20.39 -21.45
CA LYS A 231 0.83 21.33 -22.54
C LYS A 231 1.83 22.43 -22.15
N GLU A 232 1.67 23.07 -21.00
CA GLU A 232 2.61 24.09 -20.50
C GLU A 232 4.02 23.48 -20.28
N ILE A 233 4.06 22.21 -19.85
CA ILE A 233 5.28 21.42 -19.71
C ILE A 233 5.92 21.10 -21.07
N LEU A 234 5.13 20.78 -22.09
CA LEU A 234 5.62 20.54 -23.44
C LEU A 234 6.14 21.83 -24.09
N GLU A 235 5.42 22.95 -23.96
CA GLU A 235 5.82 24.25 -24.51
C GLU A 235 7.10 24.79 -23.84
N SER A 236 7.25 24.61 -22.53
CA SER A 236 8.49 24.95 -21.82
C SER A 236 9.67 24.04 -22.20
N ALA A 237 9.46 22.73 -22.35
CA ALA A 237 10.51 21.83 -22.87
C ALA A 237 10.92 22.16 -24.31
N VAL A 238 9.96 22.49 -25.19
CA VAL A 238 10.20 22.88 -26.59
C VAL A 238 10.96 24.20 -26.68
N THR A 239 10.69 25.17 -25.80
CA THR A 239 11.45 26.43 -25.75
C THR A 239 12.86 26.24 -25.20
N GLU A 240 13.05 25.47 -24.11
CA GLU A 240 14.39 25.14 -23.61
C GLU A 240 15.25 24.39 -24.64
N GLU A 241 14.69 23.41 -25.38
CA GLU A 241 15.41 22.71 -26.45
C GLU A 241 15.67 23.59 -27.68
N LYS A 242 14.70 24.43 -28.08
CA LYS A 242 14.92 25.42 -29.16
C LYS A 242 16.09 26.37 -28.84
N ASP A 243 16.19 26.81 -27.59
CA ASP A 243 17.29 27.67 -27.14
C ASP A 243 18.63 26.92 -27.02
N LYS A 244 18.64 25.66 -26.61
CA LYS A 244 19.85 24.80 -26.64
C LYS A 244 20.34 24.58 -28.08
N CYS A 245 19.44 24.23 -29.00
CA CYS A 245 19.75 24.10 -30.42
C CYS A 245 20.30 25.43 -30.98
N LYS A 246 19.66 26.56 -30.67
CA LYS A 246 20.12 27.89 -31.11
C LYS A 246 21.53 28.20 -30.59
N LYS A 247 21.81 27.97 -29.30
CA LYS A 247 23.15 28.15 -28.70
C LYS A 247 24.20 27.25 -29.36
N SER A 248 23.91 25.96 -29.56
CA SER A 248 24.83 25.03 -30.22
C SER A 248 25.09 25.38 -31.70
N VAL A 249 24.08 25.91 -32.40
CA VAL A 249 24.25 26.46 -33.75
C VAL A 249 25.13 27.72 -33.71
N GLU A 250 24.89 28.66 -32.80
CA GLU A 250 25.72 29.87 -32.65
C GLU A 250 27.18 29.55 -32.27
N GLU A 251 27.42 28.55 -31.42
CA GLU A 251 28.76 28.04 -31.07
C GLU A 251 29.46 27.39 -32.28
N LYS A 252 28.75 26.54 -33.03
CA LYS A 252 29.29 25.96 -34.27
C LYS A 252 29.55 27.02 -35.33
N GLN A 253 28.70 28.03 -35.46
CA GLN A 253 28.88 29.13 -36.40
C GLN A 253 30.14 29.94 -36.08
N LYS A 254 30.38 30.27 -34.80
CA LYS A 254 31.63 30.90 -34.35
C LYS A 254 32.85 30.02 -34.66
N LYS A 255 32.78 28.72 -34.36
CA LYS A 255 33.89 27.80 -34.62
C LYS A 255 34.17 27.60 -36.11
N ILE A 256 33.16 27.71 -36.97
CA ILE A 256 33.33 27.77 -38.43
C ILE A 256 34.05 29.08 -38.82
N GLN A 257 33.64 30.24 -38.29
CA GLN A 257 34.31 31.52 -38.55
C GLN A 257 35.77 31.57 -38.05
N GLU A 258 36.07 30.94 -36.93
CA GLU A 258 37.43 30.72 -36.41
C GLU A 258 38.27 29.87 -37.38
N LEU A 259 37.71 28.76 -37.88
CA LEU A 259 38.38 27.90 -38.86
C LEU A 259 38.55 28.59 -40.23
N GLU A 260 37.55 29.33 -40.71
CA GLU A 260 37.62 30.11 -41.95
C GLU A 260 38.63 31.26 -41.89
N SER A 261 38.81 31.89 -40.71
CA SER A 261 39.82 32.94 -40.53
C SER A 261 41.22 32.36 -40.39
N HIS A 262 41.37 31.23 -39.68
CA HIS A 262 42.62 30.47 -39.66
C HIS A 262 43.02 29.96 -41.06
N LEU A 263 42.07 29.42 -41.84
CA LEU A 263 42.31 28.98 -43.22
C LEU A 263 42.69 30.15 -44.15
N ARG A 264 42.07 31.33 -43.99
CA ARG A 264 42.50 32.55 -44.71
C ARG A 264 43.90 32.99 -44.32
N SER A 265 44.23 33.01 -43.02
CA SER A 265 45.57 33.36 -42.54
C SER A 265 46.64 32.38 -43.06
N MET A 266 46.34 31.08 -43.06
CA MET A 266 47.18 30.05 -43.68
C MET A 266 47.33 30.26 -45.19
N ALA A 267 46.24 30.58 -45.91
CA ALA A 267 46.27 30.82 -47.34
C ALA A 267 47.12 32.06 -47.70
N GLU A 268 46.97 33.17 -46.96
CA GLU A 268 47.83 34.35 -47.07
C GLU A 268 49.30 34.03 -46.76
N ALA A 269 49.57 33.21 -45.75
CA ALA A 269 50.92 32.80 -45.41
C ALA A 269 51.55 31.90 -46.49
N THR A 270 50.76 31.05 -47.16
CA THR A 270 51.22 30.28 -48.32
C THR A 270 51.39 31.15 -49.57
N ALA A 271 50.54 32.16 -49.78
CA ALA A 271 50.67 33.10 -50.88
C ALA A 271 51.94 33.95 -50.74
N LYS A 272 52.17 34.55 -49.56
CA LYS A 272 53.40 35.30 -49.25
C LYS A 272 54.65 34.42 -49.39
N LYS A 273 54.60 33.15 -48.98
CA LYS A 273 55.70 32.21 -49.22
C LYS A 273 55.91 31.86 -50.70
N ALA A 274 54.85 31.82 -51.51
CA ALA A 274 54.97 31.63 -52.95
C ALA A 274 55.56 32.87 -53.64
N GLU A 275 55.15 34.08 -53.23
CA GLU A 275 55.73 35.35 -53.68
C GLU A 275 57.22 35.47 -53.27
N GLU A 276 57.55 35.15 -52.01
CA GLU A 276 58.94 35.06 -51.53
C GLU A 276 59.74 34.02 -52.32
N GLN A 277 59.17 32.84 -52.59
CA GLN A 277 59.82 31.78 -53.37
C GLN A 277 60.05 32.24 -54.82
N GLU A 278 59.06 32.77 -55.52
CA GLU A 278 59.18 33.31 -56.88
C GLU A 278 60.22 34.44 -56.96
N LEU A 279 60.26 35.33 -55.96
CA LEU A 279 61.30 36.36 -55.83
C LEU A 279 62.71 35.78 -55.58
N THR A 280 62.83 34.63 -54.93
CA THR A 280 64.13 33.95 -54.78
C THR A 280 64.52 33.16 -56.02
N GLU A 281 63.59 32.48 -56.68
CA GLU A 281 63.81 31.75 -57.93
C GLU A 281 64.16 32.71 -59.07
N GLY A 282 63.53 33.89 -59.14
CA GLY A 282 63.87 34.96 -60.07
C GLY A 282 65.32 35.42 -59.91
N LYS A 283 65.75 35.75 -58.68
CA LYS A 283 67.15 36.11 -58.36
C LYS A 283 68.14 34.99 -58.65
N LEU A 284 67.73 33.73 -58.47
CA LEU A 284 68.54 32.56 -58.81
C LEU A 284 68.67 32.43 -60.34
N GLY A 285 67.61 32.74 -61.09
CA GLY A 285 67.62 32.86 -62.55
C GLY A 285 68.51 33.98 -63.07
N GLU A 286 68.48 35.17 -62.43
CA GLU A 286 69.37 36.29 -62.71
C GLU A 286 70.84 35.91 -62.47
N ALA A 287 71.17 35.35 -61.31
CA ALA A 287 72.53 34.89 -60.99
C ALA A 287 73.01 33.77 -61.94
N LEU A 288 72.11 32.89 -62.39
CA LEU A 288 72.40 31.89 -63.43
C LEU A 288 72.59 32.49 -64.83
N HIS A 289 72.00 33.65 -65.12
CA HIS A 289 72.26 34.40 -66.35
C HIS A 289 73.63 35.09 -66.28
N GLU A 290 73.95 35.75 -65.16
CA GLU A 290 75.27 36.35 -64.92
C GLU A 290 76.39 35.29 -65.00
N LEU A 291 76.20 34.11 -64.41
CA LEU A 291 77.15 33.00 -64.52
C LEU A 291 77.33 32.52 -65.97
N LYS A 292 76.26 32.48 -66.78
CA LYS A 292 76.35 32.13 -68.21
C LYS A 292 77.10 33.21 -69.01
N GLU A 293 76.87 34.48 -68.70
CA GLU A 293 77.64 35.58 -69.30
C GLU A 293 79.12 35.52 -68.91
N ILE A 294 79.43 35.26 -67.63
CA ILE A 294 80.81 35.11 -67.16
C ILE A 294 81.49 33.93 -67.86
N ALA A 295 80.84 32.77 -67.95
CA ALA A 295 81.36 31.61 -68.67
C ALA A 295 81.56 31.87 -70.17
N ALA A 296 80.66 32.63 -70.82
CA ALA A 296 80.82 33.03 -72.22
C ALA A 296 82.00 34.00 -72.41
N ARG A 297 82.18 34.97 -71.50
CA ARG A 297 83.33 35.89 -71.48
C ARG A 297 84.64 35.13 -71.22
N GLU A 298 84.62 34.15 -70.32
CA GLU A 298 85.77 33.27 -70.04
C GLU A 298 86.15 32.46 -71.28
N ALA A 299 85.20 31.84 -71.98
CA ALA A 299 85.47 31.10 -73.22
C ALA A 299 86.11 31.98 -74.31
N VAL A 300 85.69 33.24 -74.44
CA VAL A 300 86.31 34.21 -75.36
C VAL A 300 87.75 34.55 -74.93
N LEU A 301 88.01 34.70 -73.63
CA LEU A 301 89.37 34.93 -73.11
C LEU A 301 90.27 33.70 -73.31
N GLN A 302 89.77 32.48 -73.09
CA GLN A 302 90.48 31.24 -73.38
C GLN A 302 90.83 31.12 -74.87
N GLN A 303 89.89 31.48 -75.77
CA GLN A 303 90.13 31.55 -77.22
C GLN A 303 91.25 32.55 -77.58
N GLN A 304 91.30 33.72 -76.92
CA GLN A 304 92.36 34.71 -77.13
C GLN A 304 93.73 34.24 -76.63
N VAL A 305 93.78 33.54 -75.49
CA VAL A 305 95.03 32.96 -74.97
C VAL A 305 95.59 31.90 -75.92
N LEU A 306 94.74 31.02 -76.47
CA LEU A 306 95.15 30.03 -77.47
C LEU A 306 95.74 30.69 -78.73
N GLN A 307 95.14 31.79 -79.20
CA GLN A 307 95.67 32.55 -80.34
C GLN A 307 97.02 33.23 -80.03
N GLN A 308 97.26 33.65 -78.78
CA GLN A 308 98.56 34.19 -78.37
C GLN A 308 99.64 33.09 -78.27
N ASP A 309 99.29 31.90 -77.78
CA ASP A 309 100.21 30.74 -77.74
C ASP A 309 100.60 30.26 -79.15
N GLU A 310 99.66 30.28 -80.11
CA GLU A 310 99.94 29.98 -81.52
C GLU A 310 100.91 31.01 -82.14
N GLN A 311 100.70 32.30 -81.88
CA GLN A 311 101.61 33.37 -82.33
C GLN A 311 103.00 33.26 -81.69
N LEU A 312 103.07 32.99 -80.38
CA LEU A 312 104.33 32.78 -79.67
C LEU A 312 105.12 31.58 -80.23
N ARG A 313 104.44 30.50 -80.59
CA ARG A 313 105.08 29.32 -81.19
C ARG A 313 105.69 29.62 -82.55
N ALA A 314 104.96 30.31 -83.43
CA ALA A 314 105.49 30.72 -84.73
C ALA A 314 106.75 31.60 -84.61
N VAL A 315 106.77 32.52 -83.64
CA VAL A 315 107.94 33.38 -83.36
C VAL A 315 109.11 32.58 -82.77
N GLN A 316 108.86 31.51 -82.01
CA GLN A 316 109.90 30.59 -81.53
C GLN A 316 110.51 29.79 -82.69
N GLU A 317 109.69 29.20 -83.56
CA GLU A 317 110.14 28.44 -84.73
C GLU A 317 110.98 29.31 -85.69
N GLU A 318 110.58 30.57 -85.92
CA GLU A 318 111.37 31.50 -86.74
C GLU A 318 112.73 31.85 -86.09
N ASN A 319 112.78 32.01 -84.75
CA ASN A 319 114.03 32.23 -84.02
C ASN A 319 114.98 31.02 -84.10
N GLU A 320 114.46 29.79 -84.06
CA GLU A 320 115.29 28.59 -84.22
C GLU A 320 115.87 28.48 -85.63
N LEU A 321 115.09 28.80 -86.67
CA LEU A 321 115.56 28.87 -88.05
C LEU A 321 116.67 29.92 -88.25
N GLN A 322 116.54 31.09 -87.59
CA GLN A 322 117.59 32.12 -87.62
C GLN A 322 118.88 31.65 -86.92
N ARG A 323 118.76 30.96 -85.78
CA ARG A 323 119.92 30.38 -85.07
C ARG A 323 120.65 29.32 -85.89
N GLN A 324 119.93 28.49 -86.64
CA GLN A 324 120.53 27.47 -87.52
C GLN A 324 121.41 28.11 -88.60
N LYS A 325 120.90 29.13 -89.31
CA LYS A 325 121.66 29.88 -90.33
C LYS A 325 122.93 30.51 -89.77
N LEU A 326 122.85 31.17 -88.62
CA LEU A 326 124.01 31.75 -87.94
C LEU A 326 125.06 30.68 -87.56
N HIS A 327 124.63 29.44 -87.28
CA HIS A 327 125.54 28.35 -86.97
C HIS A 327 126.27 27.82 -88.22
N GLU A 328 125.59 27.77 -89.37
CA GLU A 328 126.19 27.44 -90.67
C GLU A 328 127.22 28.49 -91.10
N GLU A 329 126.89 29.79 -90.96
CA GLU A 329 127.83 30.89 -91.22
C GLU A 329 129.10 30.79 -90.35
N VAL A 330 128.94 30.55 -89.05
CA VAL A 330 130.07 30.35 -88.11
C VAL A 330 130.89 29.10 -88.46
N ALA A 331 130.28 28.03 -88.98
CA ALA A 331 131.02 26.87 -89.48
C ALA A 331 131.87 27.22 -90.71
N GLY A 332 131.34 28.02 -91.64
CA GLY A 332 132.07 28.55 -92.80
C GLY A 332 133.29 29.38 -92.40
N TYR A 333 133.12 30.35 -91.49
CA TYR A 333 134.23 31.16 -90.98
C TYR A 333 135.30 30.33 -90.25
N ARG A 334 134.90 29.27 -89.50
CA ARG A 334 135.85 28.35 -88.87
C ARG A 334 136.68 27.58 -89.90
N GLU A 335 136.08 27.12 -91.00
CA GLU A 335 136.83 26.42 -92.04
C GLU A 335 137.81 27.37 -92.76
N GLN A 336 137.38 28.61 -93.05
CA GLN A 336 138.27 29.65 -93.59
C GLN A 336 139.47 29.92 -92.66
N SER A 337 139.27 29.92 -91.34
CA SER A 337 140.35 30.05 -90.36
C SER A 337 141.33 28.87 -90.36
N LYS A 338 140.87 27.63 -90.64
CA LYS A 338 141.77 26.48 -90.85
C LYS A 338 142.60 26.64 -92.13
N GLN A 339 141.97 27.06 -93.23
CA GLN A 339 142.68 27.31 -94.51
C GLN A 339 143.77 28.38 -94.33
N HIS A 340 143.48 29.46 -93.59
CA HIS A 340 144.47 30.50 -93.28
C HIS A 340 145.61 29.97 -92.40
N SER A 341 145.34 29.19 -91.36
CA SER A 341 146.38 28.67 -90.46
C SER A 341 147.29 27.62 -91.12
N LEU A 342 146.75 26.76 -92.00
CA LEU A 342 147.56 25.89 -92.86
C LEU A 342 148.46 26.69 -93.82
N THR A 343 147.96 27.81 -94.34
CA THR A 343 148.75 28.70 -95.22
C THR A 343 149.88 29.41 -94.45
N ILE A 344 149.64 29.78 -93.19
CA ILE A 344 150.65 30.42 -92.32
C ILE A 344 151.80 29.44 -92.03
N LEU A 345 151.51 28.21 -91.62
CA LEU A 345 152.54 27.19 -91.35
C LEU A 345 153.47 26.97 -92.56
N ALA A 346 152.90 26.87 -93.78
CA ALA A 346 153.67 26.73 -95.02
C ALA A 346 154.50 27.98 -95.41
N LEU A 347 154.27 29.13 -94.77
CA LEU A 347 155.10 30.33 -94.89
C LEU A 347 156.15 30.42 -93.76
N GLU A 348 155.85 29.88 -92.57
CA GLU A 348 156.77 29.80 -91.43
C GLU A 348 157.91 28.80 -91.70
N ASP A 349 157.62 27.61 -92.25
CA ASP A 349 158.64 26.61 -92.65
C ASP A 349 159.65 27.21 -93.65
N ARG A 350 159.15 27.93 -94.66
CA ARG A 350 159.98 28.60 -95.69
C ARG A 350 160.79 29.78 -95.13
N LEU A 351 160.39 30.34 -93.99
CA LEU A 351 161.14 31.37 -93.28
C LEU A 351 162.29 30.76 -92.47
N LEU A 352 162.11 29.57 -91.91
CA LEU A 352 163.16 28.81 -91.24
C LEU A 352 164.26 28.38 -92.23
N GLU A 353 163.90 27.84 -93.39
CA GLU A 353 164.86 27.49 -94.46
C GLU A 353 165.73 28.68 -94.87
N ALA A 354 165.15 29.88 -94.97
CA ALA A 354 165.88 31.10 -95.31
C ALA A 354 166.80 31.58 -94.17
N ALA A 355 166.38 31.42 -92.91
CA ALA A 355 167.18 31.81 -91.75
C ALA A 355 168.44 30.96 -91.58
N GLU A 356 168.37 29.65 -91.85
CA GLU A 356 169.55 28.76 -91.79
C GLU A 356 170.60 29.12 -92.87
N GLN A 357 170.15 29.47 -94.08
CA GLN A 357 171.04 29.95 -95.15
C GLN A 357 171.73 31.27 -94.78
N GLN A 358 171.02 32.20 -94.14
CA GLN A 358 171.61 33.46 -93.69
C GLN A 358 172.64 33.25 -92.58
N LYS A 359 172.38 32.33 -91.64
CA LYS A 359 173.29 32.03 -90.53
C LYS A 359 174.67 31.52 -91.01
N MET A 360 174.69 30.64 -92.00
CA MET A 360 175.94 30.11 -92.59
C MET A 360 176.83 31.23 -93.16
N LEU A 361 176.23 32.27 -93.76
CA LEU A 361 176.95 33.42 -94.32
C LEU A 361 177.44 34.41 -93.25
N GLU A 362 176.76 34.49 -92.10
CA GLU A 362 177.19 35.32 -90.98
C GLU A 362 178.36 34.69 -90.19
N GLU A 363 178.43 33.36 -90.10
CA GLU A 363 179.53 32.66 -89.44
C GLU A 363 180.88 32.79 -90.20
N GLU A 364 180.88 32.78 -91.55
CA GLU A 364 182.08 33.13 -92.34
C GLU A 364 182.50 34.59 -92.16
N LYS A 365 181.53 35.51 -92.11
CA LYS A 365 181.76 36.96 -91.94
C LYS A 365 182.37 37.29 -90.58
N ALA A 366 182.01 36.55 -89.53
CA ALA A 366 182.54 36.72 -88.18
C ALA A 366 184.05 36.40 -88.08
N ALA A 367 184.56 35.46 -88.87
CA ALA A 367 185.95 35.02 -88.80
C ALA A 367 186.99 36.06 -89.27
N LEU A 368 186.58 37.06 -90.09
CA LEU A 368 187.52 37.95 -90.77
C LEU A 368 187.69 39.35 -90.16
N VAL A 369 186.70 39.88 -89.42
CA VAL A 369 186.77 41.23 -88.83
C VAL A 369 186.49 41.25 -87.33
N GLY A 370 187.01 40.26 -86.62
CA GLY A 370 187.36 40.38 -85.19
C GLY A 370 188.52 41.37 -84.95
N LYS A 371 188.42 42.58 -85.53
CA LYS A 371 189.46 43.62 -85.62
C LYS A 371 188.96 45.06 -85.47
N MET A 372 187.64 45.30 -85.33
CA MET A 372 187.06 46.63 -85.05
C MET A 372 185.87 46.55 -84.05
N GLU A 373 185.41 47.72 -83.63
CA GLU A 373 184.71 48.02 -82.36
C GLU A 373 183.16 47.85 -82.37
N GLY A 374 182.55 47.73 -81.17
CA GLY A 374 181.66 48.80 -80.66
C GLY A 374 180.10 48.72 -80.72
N LEU A 375 179.47 48.56 -79.53
CA LEU A 375 178.25 49.25 -78.99
C LEU A 375 176.79 49.02 -79.51
N GLN A 376 175.90 48.56 -78.57
CA GLN A 376 174.55 49.07 -78.12
C GLN A 376 173.36 49.28 -79.13
N CYS A 377 172.03 49.29 -78.83
CA CYS A 377 171.06 49.06 -77.69
C CYS A 377 169.58 49.10 -78.27
N ASP A 378 168.38 48.93 -77.64
CA ASP A 378 167.79 48.37 -76.38
C ASP A 378 166.20 48.42 -76.44
N ALA A 379 165.45 47.92 -75.42
CA ALA A 379 164.06 48.25 -74.95
C ALA A 379 162.78 47.46 -75.38
N HIS A 380 161.86 47.13 -74.41
CA HIS A 380 160.40 46.74 -74.54
C HIS A 380 159.65 46.47 -73.17
N ARG A 381 158.29 46.57 -73.05
CA ARG A 381 157.40 46.00 -71.95
C ARG A 381 155.83 46.10 -72.18
N SER A 382 154.96 45.36 -71.42
CA SER A 382 153.44 45.37 -71.45
C SER A 382 152.68 44.80 -70.18
N ALA A 383 151.32 44.98 -70.07
CA ALA A 383 150.21 44.11 -69.51
C ALA A 383 149.67 43.98 -68.00
N SER A 384 148.35 43.62 -67.82
CA SER A 384 147.53 42.96 -66.70
C SER A 384 147.05 43.70 -65.37
N GLY A 385 146.00 43.36 -64.55
CA GLY A 385 144.73 42.52 -64.64
C GLY A 385 143.94 42.02 -63.33
N ALA A 386 142.57 42.11 -63.25
CA ALA A 386 141.49 41.33 -62.48
C ALA A 386 141.11 41.44 -60.92
N TRP A 387 139.86 41.00 -60.51
CA TRP A 387 139.28 40.48 -59.17
C TRP A 387 137.98 41.08 -58.42
N LEU A 388 137.54 40.58 -57.21
CA LEU A 388 136.10 40.44 -56.69
C LEU A 388 135.80 40.40 -55.11
N GLY A 389 134.58 40.77 -54.56
CA GLY A 389 134.03 40.51 -53.14
C GLY A 389 132.88 41.48 -52.56
N ILE A 390 132.23 41.46 -51.33
CA ILE A 390 131.59 40.45 -50.37
C ILE A 390 130.87 41.06 -49.03
N CYS A 391 129.87 40.38 -48.36
CA CYS A 391 129.37 40.39 -46.89
C CYS A 391 128.08 41.13 -46.24
N PRO A 392 127.51 40.71 -45.02
CA PRO A 392 126.16 41.06 -44.39
C PRO A 392 126.02 41.29 -42.81
N ALA A 393 124.80 41.34 -42.16
CA ALA A 393 124.50 41.21 -40.66
C ALA A 393 122.99 41.07 -40.17
N MET A 394 122.66 40.60 -38.93
CA MET A 394 121.28 40.45 -38.30
C MET A 394 121.26 40.07 -36.76
N GLU A 395 120.24 40.43 -35.91
CA GLU A 395 119.83 39.68 -34.67
C GLU A 395 118.53 40.10 -33.87
N SER A 396 118.10 39.27 -32.88
CA SER A 396 117.10 39.42 -31.76
C SER A 396 115.57 39.24 -32.01
N HIS A 397 114.92 38.22 -31.37
CA HIS A 397 113.43 38.14 -31.29
C HIS A 397 112.74 37.12 -30.32
N VAL A 398 113.44 36.38 -29.44
CA VAL A 398 112.92 35.09 -28.90
C VAL A 398 111.93 35.17 -27.71
N CYS A 399 112.10 36.07 -26.74
CA CYS A 399 111.34 36.00 -25.47
C CYS A 399 109.83 36.31 -25.56
N LEU A 400 109.38 37.08 -26.55
CA LEU A 400 107.96 37.48 -26.66
C LEU A 400 107.01 36.31 -26.93
N ARG A 401 107.47 35.26 -27.64
CA ARG A 401 106.60 34.20 -28.17
C ARG A 401 105.99 33.32 -27.08
N LYS A 402 106.80 32.90 -26.09
CA LYS A 402 106.37 31.99 -25.02
C LYS A 402 105.28 32.58 -24.13
N LEU A 403 105.40 33.87 -23.76
CA LEU A 403 104.39 34.55 -22.96
C LEU A 403 103.07 34.77 -23.71
N GLN A 404 103.10 34.86 -25.04
CA GLN A 404 101.88 34.88 -25.86
C GLN A 404 101.23 33.50 -25.94
N GLU A 405 102.02 32.43 -26.05
CA GLU A 405 101.53 31.04 -26.07
C GLU A 405 100.89 30.64 -24.72
N GLU A 406 101.53 30.92 -23.59
CA GLU A 406 100.97 30.65 -22.25
C GLU A 406 99.70 31.47 -21.97
N LEU A 407 99.67 32.75 -22.39
CA LEU A 407 98.48 33.58 -22.27
C LEU A 407 97.31 33.06 -23.13
N ALA A 408 97.58 32.59 -24.35
CA ALA A 408 96.56 32.02 -25.22
C ALA A 408 95.97 30.72 -24.63
N VAL A 409 96.80 29.84 -24.05
CA VAL A 409 96.32 28.62 -23.37
C VAL A 409 95.47 28.97 -22.14
N ALA A 410 95.89 29.95 -21.33
CA ALA A 410 95.12 30.40 -20.17
C ALA A 410 93.77 31.01 -20.58
N GLN A 411 93.72 31.80 -21.66
CA GLN A 411 92.50 32.36 -22.22
C GLN A 411 91.56 31.27 -22.78
N GLY A 412 92.09 30.29 -23.50
CA GLY A 412 91.33 29.14 -24.01
C GLY A 412 90.68 28.34 -22.87
N MET A 413 91.45 27.97 -21.86
CA MET A 413 90.95 27.29 -20.66
C MET A 413 89.85 28.09 -19.95
N LEU A 414 89.99 29.42 -19.86
CA LEU A 414 88.98 30.28 -19.23
C LEU A 414 87.68 30.33 -20.06
N LEU A 415 87.79 30.36 -21.40
CA LEU A 415 86.64 30.28 -22.31
C LEU A 415 85.93 28.92 -22.21
N GLU A 416 86.66 27.81 -22.12
CA GLU A 416 86.07 26.48 -21.90
C GLU A 416 85.33 26.39 -20.56
N LYS A 417 85.94 26.87 -19.46
CA LYS A 417 85.27 26.90 -18.15
C LYS A 417 84.04 27.81 -18.16
N LYS A 418 84.09 28.94 -18.87
CA LYS A 418 82.92 29.82 -19.08
C LYS A 418 81.80 29.12 -19.86
N ALA A 419 82.13 28.40 -20.94
CA ALA A 419 81.17 27.61 -21.72
C ALA A 419 80.56 26.45 -20.90
N LEU A 420 81.35 25.80 -20.05
CA LEU A 420 80.88 24.77 -19.11
C LEU A 420 79.92 25.36 -18.05
N ILE A 421 80.23 26.52 -17.49
CA ILE A 421 79.35 27.24 -16.56
C ILE A 421 78.04 27.65 -17.25
N SER A 422 78.08 28.17 -18.48
CA SER A 422 76.88 28.49 -19.25
C SER A 422 76.03 27.26 -19.57
N ARG A 423 76.67 26.09 -19.79
CA ARG A 423 75.99 24.81 -20.00
C ARG A 423 75.27 24.34 -18.73
N LEU A 424 75.97 24.30 -17.60
CA LEU A 424 75.41 23.90 -16.30
C LEU A 424 74.32 24.88 -15.80
N THR A 425 74.49 26.18 -16.00
CA THR A 425 73.47 27.20 -15.67
C THR A 425 72.20 26.99 -16.49
N ARG A 426 72.31 26.64 -17.78
CA ARG A 426 71.16 26.29 -18.62
C ARG A 426 70.48 25.02 -18.12
N GLU A 427 71.23 23.95 -17.87
CA GLU A 427 70.68 22.69 -17.32
C GLU A 427 70.00 22.88 -15.94
N LEU A 428 70.52 23.77 -15.08
CA LEU A 428 69.85 24.19 -13.85
C LEU A 428 68.58 25.00 -14.09
N SER A 429 68.55 25.89 -15.09
CA SER A 429 67.33 26.61 -15.46
C SER A 429 66.25 25.69 -16.04
N GLU A 430 66.65 24.68 -16.83
CA GLU A 430 65.75 23.73 -17.47
C GLU A 430 65.17 22.73 -16.47
N THR A 431 65.99 22.18 -15.57
CA THR A 431 65.51 21.35 -14.46
C THR A 431 64.63 22.14 -13.49
N LYS A 432 64.94 23.43 -13.23
CA LYS A 432 64.07 24.32 -12.45
C LYS A 432 62.75 24.62 -13.15
N ALA A 433 62.73 24.77 -14.47
CA ALA A 433 61.50 24.91 -15.25
C ALA A 433 60.64 23.64 -15.13
N ARG A 434 61.20 22.46 -15.46
CA ARG A 434 60.51 21.16 -15.33
C ARG A 434 59.94 20.92 -13.92
N MET A 435 60.65 21.31 -12.85
CA MET A 435 60.15 21.23 -11.47
C MET A 435 59.08 22.28 -11.11
N SER A 436 59.00 23.38 -11.86
CA SER A 436 57.90 24.34 -11.78
C SER A 436 56.68 23.83 -12.55
N ASP A 437 56.89 23.21 -13.71
CA ASP A 437 55.84 22.66 -14.56
C ASP A 437 55.14 21.49 -13.86
N MET A 438 55.89 20.49 -13.37
CA MET A 438 55.34 19.38 -12.55
C MET A 438 54.64 19.86 -11.28
N ARG A 439 55.05 21.01 -10.71
CA ARG A 439 54.37 21.62 -9.55
C ARG A 439 53.04 22.27 -9.96
N GLY A 440 52.98 22.86 -11.15
CA GLY A 440 51.74 23.38 -11.75
C GLY A 440 50.79 22.23 -12.10
N GLU A 441 51.28 21.16 -12.71
CA GLU A 441 50.52 19.95 -13.06
C GLU A 441 49.91 19.31 -11.81
N LEU A 442 50.71 18.98 -10.79
CA LEU A 442 50.20 18.42 -9.53
C LEU A 442 49.22 19.35 -8.80
N SER A 443 49.41 20.68 -8.91
CA SER A 443 48.48 21.66 -8.36
C SER A 443 47.15 21.70 -9.11
N GLU A 444 47.18 21.54 -10.43
CA GLU A 444 45.99 21.56 -11.28
C GLU A 444 45.24 20.22 -11.21
N GLU A 445 45.94 19.07 -11.11
CA GLU A 445 45.32 17.77 -10.83
C GLU A 445 44.56 17.78 -9.50
N GLN A 446 45.19 18.25 -8.42
CA GLN A 446 44.52 18.39 -7.11
C GLN A 446 43.31 19.34 -7.18
N LYS A 447 43.41 20.43 -7.94
CA LYS A 447 42.29 21.34 -8.19
C LYS A 447 41.16 20.67 -8.98
N VAL A 448 41.47 19.92 -10.04
CA VAL A 448 40.49 19.20 -10.85
C VAL A 448 39.79 18.09 -10.04
N GLU A 449 40.51 17.36 -9.19
CA GLU A 449 39.94 16.34 -8.31
C GLU A 449 39.06 16.97 -7.20
N LEU A 450 39.47 18.11 -6.62
CA LEU A 450 38.65 18.87 -5.68
C LEU A 450 37.39 19.45 -6.36
N GLU A 451 37.48 19.99 -7.57
CA GLU A 451 36.33 20.45 -8.33
C GLU A 451 35.40 19.29 -8.71
N HIS A 452 35.95 18.12 -9.10
CA HIS A 452 35.17 16.92 -9.38
C HIS A 452 34.43 16.44 -8.12
N SER A 453 35.11 16.39 -6.98
CA SER A 453 34.52 16.08 -5.68
C SER A 453 33.43 17.08 -5.28
N GLN A 454 33.65 18.37 -5.53
CA GLN A 454 32.65 19.41 -5.26
C GLN A 454 31.42 19.31 -6.20
N ARG A 455 31.61 18.91 -7.46
CA ARG A 455 30.51 18.59 -8.40
C ARG A 455 29.71 17.37 -7.91
N GLN A 456 30.38 16.29 -7.47
CA GLN A 456 29.71 15.13 -6.88
C GLN A 456 28.93 15.49 -5.60
N LEU A 457 29.51 16.29 -4.71
CA LEU A 457 28.86 16.72 -3.46
C LEU A 457 27.62 17.58 -3.73
N LYS A 458 27.70 18.55 -4.66
CA LYS A 458 26.53 19.34 -5.09
C LYS A 458 25.43 18.49 -5.73
N HIS A 459 25.79 17.45 -6.47
CA HIS A 459 24.83 16.49 -7.03
C HIS A 459 24.15 15.68 -5.92
N ARG A 460 24.92 15.14 -4.96
CA ARG A 460 24.42 14.41 -3.78
C ARG A 460 23.55 15.26 -2.86
N GLU A 461 23.90 16.52 -2.69
CA GLU A 461 23.11 17.51 -1.95
C GLU A 461 21.76 17.78 -2.65
N TRP A 462 21.76 17.91 -3.98
CA TRP A 462 20.53 18.02 -4.77
C TRP A 462 19.68 16.73 -4.70
N GLU A 463 20.27 15.54 -4.77
CA GLU A 463 19.59 14.26 -4.56
C GLU A 463 18.94 14.18 -3.17
N LEU A 464 19.66 14.57 -2.11
CA LEU A 464 19.15 14.59 -0.75
C LEU A 464 18.04 15.62 -0.54
N ASN A 465 18.10 16.77 -1.21
CA ASN A 465 17.05 17.79 -1.12
C ASN A 465 15.79 17.39 -1.94
N GLN A 466 15.95 16.71 -3.09
CA GLN A 466 14.87 16.04 -3.80
C GLN A 466 14.17 14.97 -2.93
N LEU A 467 14.95 14.12 -2.24
CA LEU A 467 14.40 13.10 -1.34
C LEU A 467 13.75 13.70 -0.09
N ARG A 468 14.31 14.80 0.45
CA ARG A 468 13.72 15.57 1.56
C ARG A 468 12.37 16.17 1.15
N GLY A 469 12.27 16.78 -0.03
CA GLY A 469 11.00 17.33 -0.55
C GLY A 469 9.92 16.25 -0.63
N LYS A 470 10.23 15.09 -1.23
CA LYS A 470 9.32 13.95 -1.33
C LYS A 470 8.93 13.36 0.03
N LEU A 471 9.82 13.41 1.02
CA LEU A 471 9.51 13.04 2.40
C LEU A 471 8.56 14.05 3.06
N SER A 472 8.74 15.36 2.84
CA SER A 472 7.80 16.39 3.30
C SER A 472 6.42 16.26 2.63
N GLU A 473 6.37 16.07 1.31
CA GLU A 473 5.13 15.82 0.55
C GLU A 473 4.39 14.60 1.12
N MET A 474 5.11 13.49 1.33
CA MET A 474 4.56 12.27 1.92
C MET A 474 4.12 12.46 3.38
N SER A 475 4.84 13.25 4.19
CA SER A 475 4.41 13.61 5.55
C SER A 475 3.10 14.39 5.52
N SER A 476 3.00 15.45 4.72
CA SER A 476 1.77 16.23 4.59
C SER A 476 0.57 15.39 4.10
N LEU A 477 0.80 14.42 3.20
CA LEU A 477 -0.25 13.51 2.74
C LEU A 477 -0.66 12.52 3.84
N VAL A 478 0.28 11.98 4.61
CA VAL A 478 -0.04 11.14 5.79
C VAL A 478 -0.81 11.94 6.83
N GLU A 479 -0.38 13.17 7.14
CA GLU A 479 -1.06 14.07 8.07
C GLU A 479 -2.48 14.43 7.60
N GLU A 480 -2.70 14.61 6.29
CA GLU A 480 -4.01 14.81 5.68
C GLU A 480 -4.90 13.56 5.80
N LYS A 481 -4.35 12.35 5.54
CA LYS A 481 -5.12 11.10 5.70
C LYS A 481 -5.41 10.78 7.15
N ASP A 482 -4.50 11.04 8.08
CA ASP A 482 -4.73 10.91 9.52
C ASP A 482 -5.82 11.88 10.03
N GLN A 483 -5.91 13.09 9.47
CA GLN A 483 -7.00 14.03 9.75
C GLN A 483 -8.33 13.53 9.18
N ALA A 484 -8.35 13.07 7.93
CA ALA A 484 -9.55 12.52 7.30
C ALA A 484 -10.06 11.24 8.00
N LEU A 485 -9.16 10.37 8.46
CA LEU A 485 -9.50 9.17 9.23
C LEU A 485 -10.07 9.50 10.62
N LYS A 486 -9.57 10.56 11.27
CA LYS A 486 -10.15 11.05 12.54
C LYS A 486 -11.55 11.63 12.32
N ALA A 487 -11.73 12.47 11.30
CA ALA A 487 -13.05 12.99 10.94
C ALA A 487 -14.06 11.87 10.63
N ALA A 488 -13.68 10.88 9.82
CA ALA A 488 -14.52 9.72 9.51
C ALA A 488 -14.81 8.84 10.75
N ALA A 489 -13.88 8.72 11.71
CA ALA A 489 -14.11 8.02 12.97
C ALA A 489 -15.03 8.80 13.92
N GLU A 490 -14.95 10.13 13.93
CA GLU A 490 -15.85 11.02 14.68
C GLU A 490 -17.26 11.02 14.08
N GLU A 491 -17.40 11.05 12.75
CA GLU A 491 -18.67 10.86 12.03
C GLU A 491 -19.27 9.47 12.30
N LEU A 492 -18.46 8.40 12.24
CA LEU A 492 -18.91 7.04 12.59
C LEU A 492 -19.37 6.96 14.05
N SER A 493 -18.67 7.62 14.98
CA SER A 493 -19.06 7.67 16.38
C SER A 493 -20.37 8.45 16.58
N GLN A 494 -20.59 9.54 15.84
CA GLN A 494 -21.84 10.30 15.87
C GLN A 494 -23.00 9.50 15.25
N ALA A 495 -22.77 8.80 14.15
CA ALA A 495 -23.75 7.90 13.56
C ALA A 495 -24.10 6.74 14.50
N GLN A 496 -23.09 6.13 15.16
CA GLN A 496 -23.31 5.07 16.14
C GLN A 496 -24.10 5.55 17.35
N THR A 497 -23.78 6.72 17.93
CA THR A 497 -24.57 7.27 19.05
C THR A 497 -25.98 7.66 18.63
N HIS A 498 -26.19 8.14 17.39
CA HIS A 498 -27.53 8.38 16.86
C HIS A 498 -28.32 7.07 16.69
N CYS A 499 -27.72 6.01 16.13
CA CYS A 499 -28.30 4.67 16.06
C CYS A 499 -28.44 3.96 17.42
N GLN A 500 -27.75 4.43 18.45
CA GLN A 500 -27.94 4.01 19.84
C GLN A 500 -29.18 4.69 20.41
N VAL A 501 -29.25 6.02 20.37
CA VAL A 501 -30.40 6.81 20.83
C VAL A 501 -31.72 6.40 20.14
N LEU A 502 -31.69 6.10 18.84
CA LEU A 502 -32.87 5.60 18.12
C LEU A 502 -33.30 4.19 18.60
N ARG A 503 -32.36 3.32 18.98
CA ARG A 503 -32.67 2.03 19.61
C ARG A 503 -33.21 2.20 21.02
N ASP A 504 -32.55 3.01 21.83
CA ASP A 504 -32.94 3.26 23.22
C ASP A 504 -34.35 3.89 23.27
N ALA A 505 -34.68 4.81 22.36
CA ALA A 505 -36.04 5.35 22.17
C ALA A 505 -37.05 4.27 21.74
N SER A 506 -36.68 3.36 20.83
CA SER A 506 -37.55 2.23 20.45
C SER A 506 -37.78 1.24 21.60
N GLN A 507 -36.82 1.05 22.49
CA GLN A 507 -36.94 0.21 23.69
C GLN A 507 -37.77 0.89 24.79
N GLN A 508 -37.66 2.22 24.95
CA GLN A 508 -38.57 3.00 25.81
C GLN A 508 -40.02 3.03 25.29
N THR A 509 -40.28 2.57 24.05
CA THR A 509 -41.65 2.35 23.55
C THR A 509 -42.21 0.97 23.95
N VAL A 510 -41.40 0.08 24.54
CA VAL A 510 -41.76 -1.28 24.97
C VAL A 510 -41.88 -1.39 26.50
N GLU A 511 -41.15 -0.58 27.26
CA GLU A 511 -41.23 -0.57 28.74
C GLU A 511 -42.33 0.35 29.29
N ASN A 512 -43.60 -0.04 29.13
CA ASN A 512 -44.72 0.47 29.94
C ASN A 512 -45.67 -0.68 30.36
N PRO A 513 -45.40 -1.38 31.48
CA PRO A 513 -46.17 -2.55 31.92
C PRO A 513 -47.11 -2.26 33.11
N GLU A 514 -48.25 -1.64 32.84
CA GLU A 514 -49.50 -1.86 33.61
C GLU A 514 -50.58 -2.29 32.58
N ASP A 515 -51.34 -3.37 32.74
CA ASP A 515 -51.62 -4.18 33.94
C ASP A 515 -51.61 -5.69 33.62
N ALA A 516 -51.58 -6.57 34.62
CA ALA A 516 -51.54 -8.03 34.45
C ALA A 516 -52.42 -8.78 35.46
N PRO A 517 -53.06 -9.90 35.07
CA PRO A 517 -52.61 -11.14 35.71
C PRO A 517 -52.71 -12.45 34.89
N ARG A 518 -51.58 -13.16 34.86
CA ARG A 518 -51.39 -14.63 34.99
C ARG A 518 -51.74 -15.58 33.82
N THR A 519 -50.79 -16.51 33.66
CA THR A 519 -50.71 -17.64 32.73
C THR A 519 -51.67 -18.80 33.09
N PRO A 520 -51.92 -19.74 32.17
CA PRO A 520 -51.14 -20.99 32.26
C PRO A 520 -50.51 -21.48 30.93
N VAL A 521 -49.47 -22.29 31.10
CA VAL A 521 -48.65 -22.94 30.06
C VAL A 521 -49.46 -23.79 29.08
N GLN A 522 -49.20 -23.62 27.78
CA GLN A 522 -49.10 -24.73 26.81
C GLN A 522 -47.90 -24.49 25.88
N ALA A 523 -47.25 -25.57 25.45
CA ALA A 523 -46.17 -25.53 24.48
C ALA A 523 -46.71 -25.95 23.10
N ALA A 524 -46.48 -25.13 22.08
CA ALA A 524 -46.86 -25.42 20.69
C ALA A 524 -45.78 -24.89 19.73
N GLU A 525 -44.99 -25.83 19.23
CA GLU A 525 -44.29 -25.87 17.94
C GLU A 525 -44.23 -24.55 17.12
N ALA A 526 -43.06 -23.90 17.13
CA ALA A 526 -42.71 -22.91 16.11
C ALA A 526 -42.44 -23.63 14.77
N SER A 527 -43.39 -23.56 13.85
CA SER A 527 -43.26 -24.14 12.50
C SER A 527 -42.18 -23.42 11.69
N GLN A 528 -41.30 -24.19 11.04
CA GLN A 528 -40.36 -23.64 10.07
C GLN A 528 -41.10 -23.15 8.82
N GLY A 529 -40.82 -21.92 8.39
CA GLY A 529 -41.16 -21.43 7.06
C GLY A 529 -39.92 -21.51 6.17
N GLU A 530 -39.89 -22.47 5.25
CA GLU A 530 -38.84 -22.56 4.22
C GLU A 530 -38.99 -21.44 3.18
N PRO A 531 -37.92 -20.69 2.84
CA PRO A 531 -37.87 -19.94 1.59
C PRO A 531 -37.63 -20.92 0.43
N PRO A 532 -38.46 -20.94 -0.63
CA PRO A 532 -38.41 -21.98 -1.64
C PRO A 532 -37.25 -21.83 -2.63
N SER A 533 -36.36 -22.84 -2.66
CA SER A 533 -35.62 -23.36 -3.83
C SER A 533 -35.29 -22.38 -4.98
N ASP A 534 -34.11 -21.73 -4.94
CA ASP A 534 -33.55 -21.04 -6.11
C ASP A 534 -32.09 -21.42 -6.46
N LEU A 535 -31.83 -22.73 -6.40
CA LEU A 535 -30.57 -23.32 -6.90
C LEU A 535 -30.39 -23.13 -8.41
N ALA A 536 -31.46 -22.82 -9.15
CA ALA A 536 -31.41 -22.49 -10.57
C ALA A 536 -30.76 -21.12 -10.82
N GLU A 537 -31.15 -20.08 -10.08
CA GLU A 537 -30.47 -18.77 -10.16
C GLU A 537 -29.02 -18.84 -9.69
N LEU A 538 -28.72 -19.56 -8.60
CA LEU A 538 -27.34 -19.77 -8.16
C LEU A 538 -26.50 -20.49 -9.24
N GLY A 539 -27.05 -21.54 -9.86
CA GLY A 539 -26.41 -22.24 -10.97
C GLY A 539 -26.16 -21.36 -12.22
N ALA A 540 -27.00 -20.35 -12.46
CA ALA A 540 -26.78 -19.35 -13.50
C ALA A 540 -25.66 -18.37 -13.11
N LYS A 541 -25.70 -17.82 -11.89
CA LYS A 541 -24.71 -16.88 -11.34
C LYS A 541 -23.30 -17.49 -11.33
N CYS A 542 -23.17 -18.77 -10.96
CA CYS A 542 -21.89 -19.50 -10.97
C CYS A 542 -21.23 -19.63 -12.35
N ARG A 543 -21.97 -19.50 -13.47
CA ARG A 543 -21.36 -19.45 -14.82
C ARG A 543 -20.79 -18.07 -15.14
N GLY A 544 -21.42 -17.00 -14.64
CA GLY A 544 -20.90 -15.64 -14.74
C GLY A 544 -19.61 -15.44 -13.94
N LEU A 545 -19.60 -15.90 -12.68
CA LEU A 545 -18.49 -15.66 -11.73
C LEU A 545 -17.11 -16.08 -12.25
N ARG A 546 -16.97 -17.20 -12.99
CA ARG A 546 -15.67 -17.59 -13.57
C ARG A 546 -15.20 -16.64 -14.68
N HIS A 547 -16.12 -16.03 -15.42
CA HIS A 547 -15.80 -15.02 -16.41
C HIS A 547 -15.52 -13.67 -15.73
N GLU A 548 -16.31 -13.30 -14.72
CA GLU A 548 -16.11 -12.08 -13.91
C GLU A 548 -14.76 -12.11 -13.18
N GLU A 549 -14.38 -13.22 -12.55
CA GLU A 549 -13.04 -13.46 -11.98
C GLU A 549 -11.93 -13.35 -13.04
N THR A 550 -12.18 -13.81 -14.27
CA THR A 550 -11.18 -13.73 -15.35
C THR A 550 -11.02 -12.29 -15.83
N ILE A 551 -12.13 -11.57 -15.99
CA ILE A 551 -12.16 -10.13 -16.28
C ILE A 551 -11.50 -9.35 -15.13
N GLN A 552 -11.72 -9.74 -13.88
CA GLN A 552 -11.16 -9.09 -12.70
C GLN A 552 -9.64 -9.29 -12.63
N ARG A 553 -9.14 -10.52 -12.81
CA ARG A 553 -7.69 -10.79 -12.92
C ARG A 553 -7.06 -10.09 -14.14
N GLN A 554 -7.81 -9.88 -15.22
CA GLN A 554 -7.37 -9.08 -16.36
C GLN A 554 -7.36 -7.58 -16.06
N LYS A 555 -8.35 -7.03 -15.35
CA LYS A 555 -8.39 -5.65 -14.85
C LYS A 555 -7.21 -5.39 -13.90
N GLU A 556 -6.94 -6.32 -12.98
CA GLU A 556 -5.82 -6.28 -12.02
C GLU A 556 -4.46 -6.36 -12.73
N GLY A 557 -4.27 -7.30 -13.66
CA GLY A 557 -3.06 -7.38 -14.47
C GLY A 557 -2.84 -6.15 -15.36
N LEU A 558 -3.92 -5.55 -15.87
CA LEU A 558 -3.85 -4.26 -16.59
C LEU A 558 -3.57 -3.07 -15.66
N ALA A 559 -4.03 -3.10 -14.41
CA ALA A 559 -3.68 -2.10 -13.42
C ALA A 559 -2.20 -2.20 -13.03
N GLU A 560 -1.71 -3.41 -12.75
CA GLU A 560 -0.28 -3.67 -12.47
C GLU A 560 0.62 -3.28 -13.66
N LEU A 561 0.20 -3.59 -14.89
CA LEU A 561 0.90 -3.14 -16.10
C LEU A 561 0.87 -1.60 -16.24
N ARG A 562 -0.25 -0.93 -15.95
CA ARG A 562 -0.34 0.54 -15.96
C ARG A 562 0.53 1.17 -14.88
N GLU A 563 0.61 0.58 -13.69
CA GLU A 563 1.52 1.02 -12.62
C GLU A 563 2.99 0.80 -13.00
N ARG A 564 3.32 -0.36 -13.58
CA ARG A 564 4.67 -0.66 -14.09
C ARG A 564 5.08 0.27 -15.23
N VAL A 565 4.17 0.58 -16.15
CA VAL A 565 4.39 1.61 -17.20
C VAL A 565 4.57 2.98 -16.56
N LYS A 566 3.69 3.42 -15.66
CA LYS A 566 3.81 4.69 -14.92
C LYS A 566 5.10 4.79 -14.08
N MET A 567 5.62 3.68 -13.59
CA MET A 567 6.92 3.57 -12.90
C MET A 567 8.12 3.60 -13.86
N LEU A 568 7.98 3.05 -15.07
CA LEU A 568 8.99 3.11 -16.13
C LEU A 568 9.03 4.49 -16.79
N GLU A 569 7.89 5.13 -17.03
CA GLU A 569 7.75 6.53 -17.45
C GLU A 569 8.37 7.46 -16.41
N LYS A 570 8.07 7.27 -15.11
CA LYS A 570 8.76 7.99 -14.02
C LYS A 570 10.28 7.74 -13.95
N ARG A 571 10.78 6.64 -14.51
CA ARG A 571 12.23 6.39 -14.66
C ARG A 571 12.81 7.01 -15.94
N GLN A 572 12.04 7.11 -17.02
CA GLN A 572 12.49 7.65 -18.32
C GLN A 572 12.38 9.18 -18.39
N CYS A 573 11.37 9.79 -17.76
CA CYS A 573 11.17 11.24 -17.65
C CYS A 573 12.09 11.92 -16.61
N SER A 574 13.28 11.36 -16.36
CA SER A 574 14.29 11.88 -15.42
C SER A 574 15.62 12.24 -16.11
N GLY A 575 15.58 12.54 -17.42
CA GLY A 575 16.74 12.95 -18.22
C GLY A 575 16.41 14.14 -19.13
N ALA A 576 16.62 15.36 -18.63
CA ALA A 576 16.10 16.62 -19.18
C ALA A 576 14.54 16.69 -19.18
N VAL A 577 13.85 17.84 -19.22
CA VAL A 577 14.24 19.23 -19.54
C VAL A 577 13.63 20.19 -18.47
N LYS A 578 13.96 20.03 -17.18
CA LYS A 578 13.42 20.87 -16.08
C LYS A 578 14.39 21.05 -14.90
N SER A 579 15.47 21.80 -15.11
CA SER A 579 16.39 22.16 -14.01
C SER A 579 16.98 23.57 -14.10
N TYR A 580 16.67 24.33 -15.14
CA TYR A 580 17.27 25.64 -15.41
C TYR A 580 16.29 26.81 -15.25
N SER A 581 15.00 26.60 -15.47
CA SER A 581 13.95 27.62 -15.43
C SER A 581 13.65 28.11 -14.00
N GLU A 582 13.35 27.20 -13.06
CA GLU A 582 12.99 27.56 -11.67
C GLU A 582 14.15 28.20 -10.88
N GLN A 583 15.40 27.75 -11.10
CA GLN A 583 16.59 28.32 -10.45
C GLN A 583 16.88 29.77 -10.88
N LEU A 584 16.35 30.22 -12.02
CA LEU A 584 16.57 31.56 -12.56
C LEU A 584 15.53 32.56 -12.04
N VAL A 585 14.27 32.14 -11.91
CA VAL A 585 13.19 32.97 -11.33
C VAL A 585 13.40 33.22 -9.83
N ALA A 586 13.87 32.21 -9.08
CA ALA A 586 14.27 32.39 -7.68
C ALA A 586 15.38 33.45 -7.55
N ARG A 587 16.47 33.29 -8.31
CA ARG A 587 17.64 34.20 -8.28
C ARG A 587 17.31 35.66 -8.61
N MET A 588 16.27 35.95 -9.38
CA MET A 588 15.86 37.34 -9.65
C MET A 588 15.05 37.97 -8.51
N LYS A 589 14.28 37.18 -7.74
CA LYS A 589 13.65 37.68 -6.51
C LYS A 589 14.69 37.92 -5.41
N ASP A 590 15.61 36.97 -5.22
CA ASP A 590 16.71 37.03 -4.24
C ASP A 590 17.64 38.25 -4.38
N LEU A 591 17.63 38.91 -5.55
CA LEU A 591 18.45 40.09 -5.84
C LEU A 591 17.71 41.41 -5.55
N ALA A 592 16.38 41.43 -5.66
CA ALA A 592 15.57 42.63 -5.46
C ALA A 592 15.44 42.99 -3.97
N GLU A 593 15.23 42.00 -3.10
CA GLU A 593 15.09 42.24 -1.65
C GLU A 593 16.41 42.72 -1.00
N LYS A 594 17.56 42.29 -1.54
CA LYS A 594 18.89 42.65 -1.00
C LYS A 594 19.25 44.12 -1.15
N ILE A 595 18.64 44.85 -2.10
CA ILE A 595 18.87 46.29 -2.26
C ILE A 595 18.07 47.11 -1.23
N VAL A 596 16.95 46.58 -0.72
CA VAL A 596 16.10 47.26 0.26
C VAL A 596 16.58 47.03 1.70
N GLN A 597 17.10 45.84 2.02
CA GLN A 597 17.51 45.49 3.38
C GLN A 597 18.92 45.98 3.78
N GLN A 598 19.76 46.42 2.83
CA GLN A 598 21.14 46.85 3.13
C GLN A 598 21.25 48.27 3.77
N ARG A 599 20.16 48.78 4.34
CA ARG A 599 20.10 50.04 5.11
C ARG A 599 19.23 49.87 6.37
N GLY A 600 19.67 49.05 7.32
CA GLY A 600 19.00 48.95 8.61
C GLY A 600 19.54 47.87 9.55
N LEU A 601 20.40 48.28 10.48
CA LEU A 601 20.67 47.64 11.79
C LEU A 601 21.19 46.20 11.81
N GLU A 602 22.47 46.05 12.17
CA GLU A 602 22.96 44.87 12.88
C GLU A 602 22.31 44.80 14.28
N MET A 603 21.83 43.63 14.70
CA MET A 603 21.70 43.24 16.11
C MET A 603 21.40 41.73 16.25
N GLU A 604 21.80 41.13 17.37
CA GLU A 604 21.47 39.73 17.69
C GLU A 604 20.01 39.55 18.14
N PRO A 605 19.40 38.38 17.91
CA PRO A 605 18.14 37.99 18.54
C PRO A 605 18.38 37.40 19.94
N ALA A 606 18.15 38.19 20.99
CA ALA A 606 17.99 37.66 22.34
C ALA A 606 16.55 37.11 22.55
N PRO A 607 16.36 35.92 23.15
CA PRO A 607 15.03 35.37 23.42
C PRO A 607 14.34 36.12 24.58
N VAL A 608 13.02 36.29 24.48
CA VAL A 608 12.22 37.11 25.40
C VAL A 608 11.25 36.24 26.21
N LEU A 609 11.55 36.01 27.49
CA LEU A 609 10.91 36.69 28.63
C LEU A 609 11.42 36.08 29.96
N GLY A 610 11.81 36.92 30.93
CA GLY A 610 12.40 36.46 32.20
C GLY A 610 12.86 37.61 33.11
N GLU A 611 11.98 38.58 33.31
CA GLU A 611 12.04 39.73 34.25
C GLU A 611 13.42 40.32 34.64
N LYS A 612 13.75 41.42 33.94
CA LYS A 612 14.29 42.70 34.47
C LYS A 612 15.05 42.67 35.82
N LEU A 613 16.30 43.14 35.78
CA LEU A 613 16.62 44.47 36.33
C LEU A 613 17.90 45.04 35.68
N ARG A 614 18.18 46.33 35.89
CA ARG A 614 19.12 47.11 35.05
C ARG A 614 20.54 47.18 35.63
N ALA A 615 21.53 47.17 34.74
CA ALA A 615 22.80 47.88 34.90
C ALA A 615 23.03 48.78 33.66
N GLY A 616 23.59 49.98 33.85
CA GLY A 616 23.83 50.96 32.79
C GLY A 616 25.31 51.06 32.41
N LYS A 617 25.60 51.54 31.18
CA LYS A 617 26.97 51.90 30.77
C LYS A 617 27.38 53.25 31.38
N VAL A 618 28.64 53.33 31.82
CA VAL A 618 29.43 54.57 31.95
C VAL A 618 30.84 54.24 31.42
N PRO A 619 31.51 55.13 30.66
CA PRO A 619 32.77 54.81 29.98
C PRO A 619 34.04 55.33 30.70
N ASP A 620 35.17 54.79 30.24
CA ASP A 620 36.52 55.35 30.15
C ASP A 620 37.36 55.77 31.39
N HIS A 621 38.65 55.47 31.22
CA HIS A 621 39.85 55.93 31.94
C HIS A 621 40.12 55.43 33.38
N VAL A 622 41.42 55.48 33.70
CA VAL A 622 42.10 54.73 34.77
C VAL A 622 42.42 55.64 35.97
N PRO A 623 42.16 55.17 37.20
CA PRO A 623 42.93 55.55 38.37
C PRO A 623 43.95 54.46 38.73
N ASN A 624 45.21 54.84 38.91
CA ASN A 624 46.23 53.99 39.50
C ASN A 624 46.13 54.03 41.04
N GLY A 625 46.26 52.86 41.67
CA GLY A 625 46.65 52.75 43.08
C GLY A 625 45.53 52.55 44.11
N GLY A 626 45.73 51.54 44.96
CA GLY A 626 45.40 51.65 46.38
C GLY A 626 44.07 51.11 46.88
N LEU A 627 44.18 50.05 47.69
CA LEU A 627 43.44 49.87 48.95
C LEU A 627 41.90 49.86 48.91
N PHE A 628 41.31 48.67 48.74
CA PHE A 628 40.32 48.20 49.72
C PHE A 628 40.37 46.67 49.88
N ARG A 629 40.48 46.21 51.12
CA ARG A 629 40.34 44.80 51.55
C ARG A 629 39.22 44.78 52.61
N ILE A 630 38.66 43.60 52.88
CA ILE A 630 37.70 43.32 53.98
C ILE A 630 36.23 43.65 53.63
N THR A 631 35.61 42.77 52.85
CA THR A 631 34.16 42.42 52.89
C THR A 631 33.90 41.15 52.06
N ASN A 632 34.43 41.08 50.84
CA ASN A 632 34.03 40.08 49.84
C ASN A 632 34.59 38.65 50.02
N SER A 633 35.29 38.34 51.12
CA SER A 633 36.01 37.06 51.25
C SER A 633 35.08 35.84 51.39
N THR A 634 33.95 35.96 52.09
CA THR A 634 32.98 34.85 52.26
C THR A 634 32.24 34.57 50.97
N ALA A 635 31.65 35.60 50.34
CA ALA A 635 30.99 35.47 49.04
C ALA A 635 31.94 34.95 47.93
N SER A 636 33.22 35.34 47.96
CA SER A 636 34.23 34.82 47.02
C SER A 636 34.65 33.37 47.31
N LEU A 637 34.43 32.86 48.53
CA LEU A 637 34.68 31.46 48.90
C LEU A 637 33.47 30.59 48.53
N GLU A 638 32.27 31.00 48.92
CA GLU A 638 31.00 30.32 48.58
C GLU A 638 30.83 30.18 47.06
N MET A 639 31.13 31.23 46.28
CA MET A 639 31.12 31.17 44.82
C MET A 639 32.21 30.25 44.26
N ALA A 640 33.37 30.14 44.92
CA ALA A 640 34.40 29.19 44.49
C ALA A 640 33.93 27.75 44.76
N GLU A 641 33.48 27.43 45.97
CA GLU A 641 32.96 26.11 46.37
C GLU A 641 31.77 25.66 45.50
N ALA A 642 30.86 26.58 45.13
CA ALA A 642 29.78 26.30 44.19
C ALA A 642 30.31 25.88 42.80
N THR A 643 31.36 26.54 42.27
CA THR A 643 31.98 26.14 41.00
C THR A 643 32.74 24.81 41.09
N VAL A 644 33.38 24.51 42.23
CA VAL A 644 34.02 23.22 42.52
C VAL A 644 32.98 22.09 42.49
N PHE A 645 31.84 22.30 43.14
CA PHE A 645 30.77 21.31 43.21
C PHE A 645 30.09 21.07 41.85
N GLY A 646 29.76 22.14 41.12
CA GLY A 646 29.20 22.05 39.77
C GLY A 646 30.15 21.38 38.77
N GLU A 647 31.46 21.62 38.88
CA GLU A 647 32.48 20.90 38.11
C GLU A 647 32.50 19.41 38.45
N LYS A 648 32.47 19.04 39.74
CA LYS A 648 32.42 17.63 40.13
C LYS A 648 31.17 16.93 39.57
N MET A 649 29.99 17.53 39.71
CA MET A 649 28.75 16.99 39.15
C MET A 649 28.84 16.78 37.63
N TYR A 650 29.45 17.71 36.89
CA TYR A 650 29.68 17.54 35.45
C TYR A 650 30.55 16.31 35.16
N LEU A 651 31.66 16.13 35.88
CA LEU A 651 32.57 14.99 35.68
C LEU A 651 31.90 13.66 36.05
N ASP A 652 31.17 13.59 37.17
CA ASP A 652 30.45 12.40 37.62
C ASP A 652 29.36 11.98 36.59
N VAL A 653 28.55 12.93 36.11
CA VAL A 653 27.49 12.69 35.12
C VAL A 653 28.07 12.27 33.76
N ILE A 654 29.14 12.92 33.30
CA ILE A 654 29.74 12.62 31.99
C ILE A 654 30.53 11.30 32.03
N GLY A 655 31.16 10.95 33.16
CA GLY A 655 31.74 9.62 33.38
C GLY A 655 30.68 8.51 33.36
N ALA A 656 29.54 8.72 34.02
CA ALA A 656 28.42 7.78 34.01
C ALA A 656 27.82 7.62 32.60
N LEU A 657 27.56 8.73 31.89
CA LEU A 657 27.06 8.70 30.51
C LEU A 657 28.04 8.05 29.54
N GLY A 658 29.35 8.34 29.64
CA GLY A 658 30.39 7.69 28.86
C GLY A 658 30.41 6.17 29.07
N SER A 659 30.29 5.74 30.32
CA SER A 659 30.24 4.32 30.69
C SER A 659 28.99 3.61 30.13
N LEU A 660 27.80 4.21 30.31
CA LEU A 660 26.52 3.69 29.78
C LEU A 660 26.47 3.63 28.24
N MET A 661 27.22 4.52 27.57
CA MET A 661 27.31 4.57 26.11
C MET A 661 28.49 3.76 25.54
N GLU A 662 29.19 2.98 26.36
CA GLU A 662 30.40 2.21 26.00
C GLU A 662 31.49 3.06 25.30
N MET A 663 31.61 4.33 25.70
CA MET A 663 32.61 5.23 25.16
C MET A 663 33.90 5.17 25.98
N LYS A 664 34.99 4.75 25.33
CA LYS A 664 36.34 4.83 25.88
C LYS A 664 36.73 6.30 26.09
N GLU A 665 37.13 6.63 27.32
CA GLU A 665 37.79 7.86 27.78
C GLU A 665 37.43 9.16 27.03
N LEU A 666 36.44 9.88 27.57
CA LEU A 666 36.05 11.19 27.08
C LEU A 666 37.14 12.24 27.38
N SER A 667 37.41 13.13 26.41
CA SER A 667 38.41 14.20 26.58
C SER A 667 37.92 15.31 27.52
N GLY A 668 38.85 15.93 28.28
CA GLY A 668 38.55 17.09 29.11
C GLY A 668 38.08 16.79 30.54
N MET A 669 38.30 15.58 31.06
CA MET A 669 37.93 15.18 32.44
C MET A 669 38.85 15.78 33.53
N GLN A 670 39.70 16.75 33.20
CA GLN A 670 40.61 17.42 34.12
C GLN A 670 39.89 18.56 34.87
N PRO A 671 40.02 18.70 36.20
CA PRO A 671 39.47 19.83 36.93
C PRO A 671 40.06 21.20 36.50
N LEU A 672 39.23 22.23 36.44
CA LEU A 672 39.60 23.57 35.98
C LEU A 672 40.25 24.43 37.07
N GLN A 673 40.06 24.08 38.35
CA GLN A 673 40.36 24.90 39.54
C GLN A 673 41.81 25.42 39.65
N HIS A 674 42.78 24.76 39.02
CA HIS A 674 44.20 25.12 39.09
C HIS A 674 44.84 25.36 37.71
N LEU A 675 44.04 25.50 36.66
CA LEU A 675 44.54 25.65 35.29
C LEU A 675 44.66 27.13 34.85
N PRO A 676 45.75 27.51 34.16
CA PRO A 676 45.86 28.79 33.45
C PRO A 676 44.69 29.01 32.49
N GLN A 677 44.37 30.27 32.17
CA GLN A 677 43.15 30.61 31.40
C GLN A 677 43.13 29.95 30.00
N GLU A 678 44.28 29.86 29.33
CA GLU A 678 44.45 29.14 28.07
C GLU A 678 44.14 27.64 28.21
N LYS A 679 44.66 27.00 29.26
CA LYS A 679 44.38 25.58 29.57
C LYS A 679 42.93 25.33 29.97
N ARG A 680 42.27 26.29 30.64
CA ARG A 680 40.81 26.24 30.88
C ARG A 680 40.00 26.32 29.58
N ALA A 681 40.44 27.13 28.61
CA ALA A 681 39.82 27.18 27.28
C ALA A 681 40.05 25.87 26.49
N GLU A 682 41.25 25.30 26.52
CA GLU A 682 41.55 23.99 25.92
C GLU A 682 40.67 22.88 26.50
N VAL A 683 40.56 22.79 27.84
CA VAL A 683 39.71 21.79 28.51
C VAL A 683 38.23 22.03 28.22
N GLY A 684 37.79 23.29 28.14
CA GLY A 684 36.43 23.65 27.71
C GLY A 684 36.12 23.13 26.30
N LEU A 685 37.03 23.32 25.35
CA LEU A 685 36.89 22.81 23.97
C LEU A 685 36.93 21.27 23.92
N GLN A 686 37.73 20.61 24.76
CA GLN A 686 37.72 19.14 24.90
C GLN A 686 36.39 18.62 25.47
N ARG A 687 35.83 19.28 26.49
CA ARG A 687 34.52 18.98 27.08
C ARG A 687 33.39 19.16 26.06
N GLN A 688 33.44 20.23 25.26
CA GLN A 688 32.47 20.47 24.18
C GLN A 688 32.53 19.36 23.10
N LYS A 689 33.73 18.95 22.67
CA LYS A 689 33.92 17.83 21.74
C LYS A 689 33.44 16.49 22.31
N ALA A 690 33.69 16.23 23.60
CA ALA A 690 33.19 15.04 24.28
C ALA A 690 31.65 15.00 24.34
N LEU A 691 31.00 16.12 24.65
CA LEU A 691 29.54 16.28 24.60
C LEU A 691 28.98 16.06 23.19
N GLU A 692 29.64 16.60 22.16
CA GLU A 692 29.23 16.43 20.76
C GLU A 692 29.33 14.96 20.31
N LEU A 693 30.37 14.24 20.73
CA LEU A 693 30.54 12.81 20.47
C LEU A 693 29.48 11.97 21.21
N LEU A 694 29.19 12.28 22.48
CA LEU A 694 28.10 11.67 23.24
C LEU A 694 26.75 11.89 22.55
N TYR A 695 26.43 13.13 22.15
CA TYR A 695 25.20 13.46 21.44
C TYR A 695 25.07 12.70 20.12
N LYS A 696 26.16 12.60 19.33
CA LYS A 696 26.21 11.79 18.11
C LYS A 696 26.01 10.29 18.39
N LYS A 697 26.61 9.74 19.45
CA LYS A 697 26.42 8.33 19.88
C LYS A 697 24.98 8.07 20.31
N ILE A 698 24.40 8.94 21.14
CA ILE A 698 23.01 8.85 21.60
C ILE A 698 22.03 8.93 20.43
N ARG A 699 22.18 9.93 19.54
CA ARG A 699 21.29 10.09 18.37
C ARG A 699 21.39 8.93 17.37
N ASN A 700 22.58 8.34 17.20
CA ASN A 700 22.75 7.12 16.41
C ASN A 700 22.13 5.88 17.06
N LEU A 701 22.11 5.78 18.39
CA LEU A 701 21.40 4.72 19.10
C LEU A 701 19.89 4.92 19.05
N GLN A 702 19.39 6.16 19.15
CA GLN A 702 18.00 6.52 18.99
C GLN A 702 17.49 6.12 17.59
N ILE A 703 18.16 6.54 16.51
CA ILE A 703 17.80 6.17 15.12
C ILE A 703 17.84 4.64 14.91
N ARG A 704 18.72 3.93 15.63
CA ARG A 704 18.80 2.46 15.61
C ARG A 704 17.69 1.78 16.41
N LEU A 705 17.13 2.46 17.42
CA LEU A 705 15.99 2.00 18.20
C LEU A 705 14.68 2.26 17.44
N GLU A 706 14.47 3.47 16.93
CA GLU A 706 13.32 3.87 16.08
C GLU A 706 13.14 2.86 14.94
N ARG A 707 14.20 2.57 14.18
CA ARG A 707 14.18 1.55 13.10
C ARG A 707 13.90 0.13 13.57
N LYS A 708 14.24 -0.22 14.82
CA LYS A 708 13.90 -1.52 15.39
C LYS A 708 12.43 -1.58 15.79
N GLU A 709 11.88 -0.49 16.31
CA GLU A 709 10.46 -0.38 16.66
C GLU A 709 9.58 -0.37 15.39
N GLU A 710 10.01 0.29 14.32
CA GLU A 710 9.40 0.19 12.98
C GLU A 710 9.37 -1.26 12.47
N MET A 711 10.51 -1.96 12.53
CA MET A 711 10.60 -3.38 12.16
C MET A 711 9.71 -4.27 13.04
N LEU A 712 9.64 -4.01 14.34
CA LEU A 712 8.79 -4.77 15.27
C LEU A 712 7.30 -4.55 14.97
N LYS A 713 6.85 -3.31 14.72
CA LYS A 713 5.48 -3.02 14.28
C LYS A 713 5.14 -3.74 12.97
N GLY A 714 6.09 -3.84 12.04
CA GLY A 714 5.96 -4.66 10.82
C GLY A 714 5.80 -6.15 11.11
N CYS A 715 6.56 -6.69 12.08
CA CYS A 715 6.40 -8.08 12.54
C CYS A 715 5.05 -8.31 13.26
N GLU A 716 4.60 -7.38 14.09
CA GLU A 716 3.30 -7.43 14.79
C GLU A 716 2.14 -7.44 13.79
N GLY A 717 2.15 -6.55 12.79
CA GLY A 717 1.18 -6.55 11.70
C GLY A 717 1.20 -7.84 10.88
N SER A 718 2.39 -8.41 10.63
CA SER A 718 2.53 -9.70 9.93
C SER A 718 1.96 -10.87 10.76
N VAL A 719 2.13 -10.86 12.08
CA VAL A 719 1.55 -11.86 12.99
C VAL A 719 0.03 -11.71 13.09
N GLU A 720 -0.50 -10.49 13.10
CA GLU A 720 -1.94 -10.25 13.12
C GLU A 720 -2.59 -10.66 11.79
N GLN A 721 -1.96 -10.37 10.66
CA GLN A 721 -2.40 -10.88 9.35
C GLN A 721 -2.37 -12.41 9.31
N LEU A 722 -1.39 -13.07 9.94
CA LEU A 722 -1.35 -14.53 10.06
C LEU A 722 -2.51 -15.08 10.91
N ARG A 723 -2.89 -14.40 12.01
CA ARG A 723 -4.08 -14.77 12.81
C ARG A 723 -5.37 -14.64 12.01
N GLN A 724 -5.53 -13.54 11.27
CA GLN A 724 -6.68 -13.31 10.38
C GLN A 724 -6.77 -14.38 9.28
N ASN A 725 -5.64 -14.73 8.66
CA ASN A 725 -5.54 -15.80 7.67
C ASN A 725 -5.82 -17.20 8.28
N GLN A 726 -5.44 -17.45 9.54
CA GLN A 726 -5.82 -18.68 10.24
C GLN A 726 -7.33 -18.72 10.53
N ALA A 727 -7.93 -17.58 10.85
CA ALA A 727 -9.37 -17.47 11.12
C ALA A 727 -10.25 -17.50 9.85
N SER A 728 -9.74 -17.10 8.69
CA SER A 728 -10.41 -17.35 7.40
C SER A 728 -10.23 -18.80 6.93
N LEU A 729 -9.05 -19.40 7.13
CA LEU A 729 -8.83 -20.82 6.83
C LEU A 729 -9.75 -21.73 7.64
N ARG A 730 -9.96 -21.47 8.94
CA ARG A 730 -10.90 -22.26 9.76
C ARG A 730 -12.34 -22.17 9.26
N ARG A 731 -12.83 -20.96 8.96
CA ARG A 731 -14.17 -20.77 8.36
C ARG A 731 -14.31 -21.50 7.03
N CYS A 732 -13.29 -21.45 6.17
CA CYS A 732 -13.29 -22.20 4.92
C CYS A 732 -13.28 -23.73 5.15
N GLN A 733 -12.61 -24.22 6.21
CA GLN A 733 -12.66 -25.64 6.60
C GLN A 733 -14.03 -26.06 7.15
N GLU A 734 -14.68 -25.19 7.93
CA GLU A 734 -16.04 -25.37 8.44
C GLU A 734 -17.07 -25.36 7.29
N GLU A 735 -16.96 -24.40 6.36
CA GLU A 735 -17.74 -24.32 5.12
C GLU A 735 -17.56 -25.57 4.24
N MET A 736 -16.33 -26.05 4.07
CA MET A 736 -16.04 -27.30 3.34
C MET A 736 -16.68 -28.52 4.02
N SER A 737 -16.59 -28.64 5.35
CA SER A 737 -17.25 -29.72 6.10
C SER A 737 -18.77 -29.69 5.91
N ASN A 738 -19.40 -28.52 6.02
CA ASN A 738 -20.84 -28.34 5.81
C ASN A 738 -21.25 -28.71 4.37
N LEU A 739 -20.42 -28.38 3.37
CA LEU A 739 -20.67 -28.75 1.96
C LEU A 739 -20.44 -30.25 1.70
N GLU A 740 -19.50 -30.88 2.41
CA GLU A 740 -19.33 -32.34 2.38
C GLU A 740 -20.54 -33.03 3.01
N ASP A 741 -21.03 -32.60 4.17
CA ASP A 741 -22.23 -33.14 4.82
C ASP A 741 -23.50 -32.95 3.95
N GLU A 742 -23.67 -31.77 3.34
CA GLU A 742 -24.76 -31.50 2.38
C GLU A 742 -24.67 -32.45 1.15
N ALA A 743 -23.48 -32.65 0.61
CA ALA A 743 -23.27 -33.57 -0.51
C ALA A 743 -23.57 -35.05 -0.13
N HIS A 744 -23.33 -35.45 1.12
CA HIS A 744 -23.75 -36.75 1.62
C HIS A 744 -25.28 -36.85 1.73
N ARG A 745 -25.98 -35.87 2.32
CA ARG A 745 -27.46 -35.88 2.37
C ARG A 745 -28.08 -35.96 0.98
N VAL A 746 -27.63 -35.14 0.04
CA VAL A 746 -28.12 -35.14 -1.35
C VAL A 746 -27.83 -36.47 -2.06
N ALA A 747 -26.75 -37.16 -1.71
CA ALA A 747 -26.49 -38.52 -2.21
C ALA A 747 -27.44 -39.57 -1.62
N GLU A 748 -27.78 -39.48 -0.33
CA GLU A 748 -28.77 -40.34 0.33
C GLU A 748 -30.19 -40.11 -0.22
N GLU A 749 -30.64 -38.85 -0.31
CA GLU A 749 -31.93 -38.49 -0.92
C GLU A 749 -32.04 -39.00 -2.36
N LYS A 750 -30.98 -38.84 -3.15
CA LYS A 750 -30.91 -39.38 -4.52
C LYS A 750 -31.01 -40.90 -4.55
N ALA A 751 -30.40 -41.62 -3.62
CA ALA A 751 -30.52 -43.08 -3.52
C ALA A 751 -31.94 -43.51 -3.15
N LEU A 752 -32.59 -42.82 -2.19
CA LEU A 752 -33.98 -43.05 -1.81
C LEU A 752 -34.96 -42.77 -2.96
N LEU A 753 -34.73 -41.70 -3.73
CA LEU A 753 -35.51 -41.37 -4.93
C LEU A 753 -35.30 -42.39 -6.06
N GLN A 754 -34.08 -42.92 -6.22
CA GLN A 754 -33.81 -44.02 -7.14
C GLN A 754 -34.55 -45.29 -6.72
N GLU A 755 -34.53 -45.68 -5.44
CA GLU A 755 -35.27 -46.85 -4.96
C GLU A 755 -36.79 -46.67 -5.11
N ALA A 756 -37.33 -45.48 -4.82
CA ALA A 756 -38.74 -45.15 -5.04
C ALA A 756 -39.13 -45.23 -6.53
N LEU A 757 -38.24 -44.79 -7.43
CA LEU A 757 -38.42 -44.90 -8.88
C LEU A 757 -38.40 -46.37 -9.34
N GLU A 758 -37.49 -47.21 -8.82
CA GLU A 758 -37.46 -48.64 -9.12
C GLU A 758 -38.70 -49.37 -8.60
N ARG A 759 -39.11 -49.11 -7.35
CA ARG A 759 -40.34 -49.64 -6.74
C ARG A 759 -41.58 -49.29 -7.58
N THR A 760 -41.73 -48.04 -8.03
CA THR A 760 -42.86 -47.62 -8.88
C THR A 760 -42.80 -48.17 -10.30
N GLN A 761 -41.60 -48.32 -10.90
CA GLN A 761 -41.43 -49.03 -12.17
C GLN A 761 -41.83 -50.51 -12.06
N LEU A 762 -41.45 -51.20 -10.99
CA LEU A 762 -41.82 -52.60 -10.72
C LEU A 762 -43.33 -52.76 -10.51
N GLN A 763 -43.98 -51.84 -9.78
CA GLN A 763 -45.45 -51.80 -9.66
C GLN A 763 -46.11 -51.61 -11.03
N LEU A 764 -45.64 -50.64 -11.83
CA LEU A 764 -46.15 -50.36 -13.17
C LEU A 764 -45.94 -51.55 -14.14
N GLU A 765 -44.85 -52.30 -13.99
CA GLU A 765 -44.59 -53.57 -14.67
C GLU A 765 -45.61 -54.66 -14.28
N GLN A 766 -45.85 -54.86 -12.98
CA GLN A 766 -46.84 -55.80 -12.46
C GLN A 766 -48.25 -55.44 -12.96
N GLU A 767 -48.62 -54.16 -12.90
CA GLU A 767 -49.84 -53.60 -13.51
C GLU A 767 -49.92 -53.90 -15.01
N LYS A 768 -48.86 -53.64 -15.80
CA LYS A 768 -48.82 -53.96 -17.24
C LYS A 768 -49.01 -55.46 -17.48
N ARG A 769 -48.41 -56.33 -16.66
CA ARG A 769 -48.55 -57.80 -16.72
C ARG A 769 -50.00 -58.24 -16.39
N LEU A 770 -50.59 -57.71 -15.31
CA LEU A 770 -51.98 -57.96 -14.91
C LEU A 770 -52.99 -57.45 -15.95
N ARG A 771 -52.84 -56.22 -16.46
CA ARG A 771 -53.68 -55.66 -17.54
C ARG A 771 -53.58 -56.51 -18.83
N ARG A 772 -52.41 -57.06 -19.16
CA ARG A 772 -52.23 -58.01 -20.27
C ARG A 772 -52.94 -59.35 -20.01
N ALA A 773 -52.87 -59.89 -18.79
CA ALA A 773 -53.57 -61.12 -18.40
C ALA A 773 -55.10 -60.94 -18.41
N ALA A 774 -55.61 -59.83 -17.87
CA ALA A 774 -57.03 -59.48 -17.88
C ALA A 774 -57.58 -59.31 -19.32
N LYS A 775 -56.81 -58.69 -20.22
CA LYS A 775 -57.16 -58.61 -21.66
C LYS A 775 -57.24 -59.99 -22.32
N ARG A 776 -56.40 -60.96 -21.92
CA ARG A 776 -56.47 -62.36 -22.40
C ARG A 776 -57.59 -63.17 -21.75
N ARG A 777 -58.11 -62.77 -20.59
CA ARG A 777 -59.17 -63.48 -19.85
C ARG A 777 -60.60 -63.02 -20.14
N LYS A 778 -60.83 -62.01 -20.99
CA LYS A 778 -62.18 -61.65 -21.46
C LYS A 778 -62.57 -62.48 -22.69
N PRO A 779 -63.60 -63.35 -22.62
CA PRO A 779 -64.23 -63.91 -23.81
C PRO A 779 -64.91 -62.79 -24.61
N GLY A 780 -65.06 -62.96 -25.92
CA GLY A 780 -65.79 -62.02 -26.76
C GLY A 780 -67.29 -62.07 -26.45
N ALA A 781 -67.87 -60.94 -26.05
CA ALA A 781 -69.31 -60.77 -25.83
C ALA A 781 -69.87 -59.66 -26.72
N THR A 782 -71.07 -59.90 -27.26
CA THR A 782 -71.72 -59.17 -28.36
C THR A 782 -72.20 -57.76 -28.00
N LYS A 783 -72.40 -56.91 -29.03
CA LYS A 783 -73.04 -55.58 -28.92
C LYS A 783 -74.54 -55.70 -28.64
N PRO A 784 -75.16 -54.62 -28.14
CA PRO A 784 -76.16 -53.93 -28.97
C PRO A 784 -75.96 -52.39 -29.07
N LEU A 785 -76.89 -51.69 -29.72
CA LEU A 785 -76.81 -50.27 -30.12
C LEU A 785 -77.67 -49.34 -29.24
N CYS A 786 -77.27 -48.06 -29.14
CA CYS A 786 -78.10 -46.84 -29.18
C CYS A 786 -77.14 -45.61 -29.14
N SER A 787 -76.96 -44.81 -30.20
CA SER A 787 -77.82 -43.74 -30.74
C SER A 787 -77.71 -42.39 -29.98
N GLY A 788 -77.19 -41.32 -30.62
CA GLY A 788 -77.27 -39.95 -30.07
C GLY A 788 -76.11 -38.98 -30.34
N LYS A 789 -75.95 -38.50 -31.58
CA LYS A 789 -75.19 -37.28 -32.01
C LYS A 789 -75.82 -36.81 -33.35
N PRO A 790 -75.75 -35.52 -33.78
CA PRO A 790 -74.67 -34.54 -33.60
C PRO A 790 -75.21 -33.18 -33.03
N LYS A 791 -74.63 -31.98 -33.16
CA LYS A 791 -73.55 -31.43 -34.01
C LYS A 791 -72.92 -30.19 -33.35
N ALA A 792 -71.60 -30.07 -33.34
CA ALA A 792 -70.91 -28.83 -32.96
C ALA A 792 -70.81 -27.88 -34.15
N LYS A 793 -70.68 -26.56 -33.90
CA LYS A 793 -70.33 -25.57 -34.93
C LYS A 793 -68.83 -25.28 -34.90
N GLU A 794 -68.32 -25.02 -36.09
CA GLU A 794 -66.92 -24.82 -36.44
C GLU A 794 -66.66 -23.33 -36.70
N ARG A 795 -65.53 -22.78 -36.20
CA ARG A 795 -64.89 -21.59 -36.75
C ARG A 795 -63.38 -21.66 -36.66
N VAL A 796 -62.78 -21.48 -37.84
CA VAL A 796 -61.35 -21.40 -38.16
C VAL A 796 -60.70 -20.11 -37.63
N ALA A 797 -59.42 -20.17 -37.29
CA ALA A 797 -58.47 -19.07 -37.41
C ALA A 797 -57.05 -19.66 -37.64
N ASP A 798 -56.26 -19.07 -38.55
CA ASP A 798 -55.06 -19.69 -39.12
C ASP A 798 -53.71 -19.17 -38.58
N ALA A 799 -52.73 -20.09 -38.49
CA ALA A 799 -51.29 -19.87 -38.73
C ALA A 799 -50.55 -18.92 -37.73
N VAL A 800 -49.23 -18.70 -37.72
CA VAL A 800 -48.20 -18.62 -38.80
C VAL A 800 -46.77 -18.99 -38.30
N LYS A 801 -46.01 -19.69 -39.15
CA LYS A 801 -44.52 -19.85 -39.23
C LYS A 801 -43.68 -20.25 -37.99
N SER A 802 -43.09 -21.43 -38.17
CA SER A 802 -41.69 -21.80 -37.87
C SER A 802 -40.63 -20.68 -37.89
N GLY A 803 -39.64 -20.79 -37.00
CA GLY A 803 -38.30 -20.22 -37.14
C GLY A 803 -37.23 -21.19 -36.62
N ARG A 804 -36.09 -21.32 -37.33
CA ARG A 804 -34.89 -22.03 -36.85
C ARG A 804 -33.76 -21.02 -36.66
N SER A 805 -33.13 -21.03 -35.50
CA SER A 805 -31.68 -20.84 -35.28
C SER A 805 -31.36 -21.41 -33.90
#